data_AF-A0A7C2XD54-F1
#
_entry.id   AF-A0A7C2XD54-F1
#
_cell.length_a   1.000
_cell.length_b   1.000
_cell.length_c   1.000
_cell.angle_alpha   90.00
_cell.angle_beta   90.00
_cell.angle_gamma   90.00
#
_symmetry.space_group_name_H-M   'P 1'
#
loop_
_entity.id
_entity.type
_entity.pdbx_description
1 polymer ?
#
loop_
_entity_poly.entity_id
_entity_poly.type
_entity_poly.pdbx_seq_one_letter_code
_entity_poly.pdbx_strand_id
1 'polypeptide(L)'
;MPGRRAAVPPGGRRRPALALRNAGAGCAGPPVLRSQVWDAPCPPSPRPSWENKNPSPASAAPCGAATSWRWTTCLPPPTSTWRQPPTPPTPCLSRSSCWPCCWRNTKKCCACASGWKAPWPGPMVERSGWLLDLYADPRGGLALWFLDENGERQRLRQDFPVTFYAAGPAARLRAAWRWLQGRPGVSLARQERRDLFQPGLLPVLAVQVAQPAAQPALFRQVSQAFPDLTYYDADLPLALRHAALHGTFPLARGRLAWDESGTVQALSVLDSPWDLDPEPAPLRILSLEPEVDPFHAAPTQLLVRDLRTSYRLALEPARPLLVNLRAILQRHDPDLLLTTWGDTWLLPRLLALSQEWRIPLPLSRDVERGVAYRKERSYFTYGQIIYRGRQVHLFGRWHVDGHNAMLFHDYGMEGALEMARVTALPLQTAARVSPGSGISAMQIITALRQGVLVPWHKQQAERPKTALELMRFDQGGLVYQPTTGLHFDVGEVDFISMYPSIMRHFNISPETVGSQRPTAELAPRLEETVSGGPPGLVPETLAPLLDKRLALKLRLAELPAWHPQRLRYKARASAHKWLLVTCFGYLGYKNARFGRIEAHEAVTAYGREALLRAKEAAEDLGFEVLHLYVDGMWVKKAGASRVADFQPVLDEIVRRTGLPVALEGVYRWLAFLPSRQDGRVPVANRYFGAYQDGTLKVRGVEARRRDTPHFLVRLQEEMLERLAQAQGAGAASTAAALQECLPGLVARLRRVLAALRAGRIPLAELVVAHKLSRDLTEFRTPSPAARAAGQLQAAGKVLKPGQRVLFIYTRGEPGVHAWDLPQPPNPASVDVARYAELTLRAAAAILQPLRVEEATLRQWLFSNAGYLAPPGKPAPPATALPLWVGKHVLRDRHLFPVAGLRQISWLPAP
;
A
#
# COMPACT_ATOMS: atom_id res chain seq x y z
N MET A 1 22.18 70.43 1.87
CA MET A 1 21.58 71.09 3.07
C MET A 1 21.25 70.02 4.12
N PRO A 2 21.13 70.36 5.43
CA PRO A 2 21.35 69.45 6.57
C PRO A 2 20.05 69.03 7.29
N GLY A 3 20.07 68.25 8.39
CA GLY A 3 21.17 67.70 9.21
C GLY A 3 20.77 66.39 9.91
N ARG A 4 21.66 65.52 10.45
CA ARG A 4 22.85 65.66 11.34
C ARG A 4 22.54 65.70 12.86
N ARG A 5 22.72 64.55 13.53
CA ARG A 5 23.45 64.25 14.80
C ARG A 5 23.50 62.70 14.91
N ALA A 6 24.62 61.97 14.94
CA ALA A 6 25.82 61.97 15.82
C ALA A 6 25.51 61.41 17.24
N ALA A 7 26.31 60.56 17.92
CA ALA A 7 27.52 59.74 17.64
C ALA A 7 27.77 58.79 18.88
N VAL A 8 28.68 57.80 19.01
CA VAL A 8 29.68 57.08 18.16
C VAL A 8 30.00 55.68 18.78
N PRO A 9 30.48 54.66 18.03
CA PRO A 9 30.88 53.32 18.56
C PRO A 9 32.43 53.11 18.57
N PRO A 10 33.01 52.09 19.27
CA PRO A 10 33.29 50.78 18.60
C PRO A 10 33.50 49.51 19.52
N GLY A 11 33.51 48.31 18.91
CA GLY A 11 34.22 47.11 19.41
C GLY A 11 33.55 45.74 19.14
N GLY A 12 34.17 44.71 18.55
CA GLY A 12 35.44 44.67 17.79
C GLY A 12 35.98 43.26 17.48
N ARG A 13 36.60 43.07 16.30
CA ARG A 13 37.37 41.87 15.82
C ARG A 13 36.54 40.61 15.44
N ARG A 14 36.97 39.71 14.51
CA ARG A 14 37.90 39.76 13.35
C ARG A 14 37.59 38.57 12.40
N ARG A 15 37.90 38.69 11.10
CA ARG A 15 38.16 37.56 10.17
C ARG A 15 39.68 37.35 10.02
N PRO A 16 40.12 36.17 9.52
CA PRO A 16 41.16 36.12 8.49
C PRO A 16 40.83 35.13 7.35
N ALA A 17 41.72 34.97 6.37
CA ALA A 17 41.57 34.05 5.22
C ALA A 17 42.92 33.61 4.61
N LEU A 18 42.88 32.49 3.86
CA LEU A 18 43.81 31.98 2.82
C LEU A 18 45.21 31.37 3.16
N ALA A 19 45.61 30.49 2.21
CA ALA A 19 46.97 30.15 1.73
C ALA A 19 47.82 28.98 2.30
N LEU A 20 47.62 27.78 1.72
CA LEU A 20 48.61 26.87 1.09
C LEU A 20 50.12 26.87 1.48
N ARG A 21 50.67 25.66 1.76
CA ARG A 21 51.80 25.02 1.02
C ARG A 21 51.99 23.52 1.37
N ASN A 22 52.82 22.80 0.60
CA ASN A 22 52.94 21.32 0.57
C ASN A 22 54.24 20.76 1.17
N ALA A 23 54.17 19.56 1.79
CA ALA A 23 55.14 18.43 1.72
C ALA A 23 54.65 17.29 2.67
N GLY A 24 54.88 15.98 2.46
CA GLY A 24 55.40 15.26 1.30
C GLY A 24 55.73 13.77 1.61
N ALA A 25 55.53 12.86 0.64
CA ALA A 25 55.97 11.44 0.59
C ALA A 25 55.38 10.40 1.58
N GLY A 26 55.39 9.12 1.18
CA GLY A 26 55.09 7.95 2.03
C GLY A 26 54.26 6.83 1.37
N CYS A 27 54.91 5.86 0.71
CA CYS A 27 54.22 4.75 0.03
C CYS A 27 54.44 3.38 0.72
N ALA A 28 53.36 2.66 1.00
CA ALA A 28 53.28 1.20 1.20
C ALA A 28 51.80 0.78 0.99
N GLY A 29 51.44 -0.42 0.52
CA GLY A 29 52.24 -1.64 0.32
C GLY A 29 51.70 -2.75 1.24
N PRO A 30 50.84 -3.67 0.76
CA PRO A 30 50.21 -4.67 1.62
C PRO A 30 51.20 -5.79 2.01
N PRO A 31 51.12 -6.33 3.25
CA PRO A 31 51.98 -7.41 3.69
C PRO A 31 51.61 -8.75 3.04
N VAL A 32 52.60 -9.43 2.45
CA VAL A 32 52.48 -10.81 1.97
C VAL A 32 53.31 -11.72 2.86
N LEU A 33 52.64 -12.68 3.51
CA LEU A 33 53.24 -13.88 4.11
C LEU A 33 52.43 -15.08 3.57
N ARG A 34 52.91 -15.75 2.52
CA ARG A 34 53.86 -16.88 2.56
C ARG A 34 53.37 -18.08 3.38
N SER A 35 52.56 -18.90 2.70
CA SER A 35 52.82 -20.33 2.45
C SER A 35 53.27 -21.24 3.61
N GLN A 36 52.40 -22.20 3.93
CA GLN A 36 52.82 -23.62 4.01
C GLN A 36 52.03 -24.43 2.97
N VAL A 37 52.51 -25.65 2.68
CA VAL A 37 52.13 -26.54 1.56
C VAL A 37 51.80 -27.93 2.14
N TRP A 38 51.52 -28.93 1.29
CA TRP A 38 51.17 -30.33 1.60
C TRP A 38 49.70 -30.47 2.09
N ASP A 39 48.82 -31.31 1.50
CA ASP A 39 48.97 -32.27 0.41
C ASP A 39 47.69 -32.56 -0.40
N ALA A 40 47.87 -33.20 -1.56
CA ALA A 40 46.88 -33.90 -2.39
C ALA A 40 47.59 -35.14 -3.02
N PRO A 41 46.94 -36.28 -3.35
CA PRO A 41 45.78 -36.31 -4.26
C PRO A 41 44.75 -37.48 -4.07
N CYS A 42 43.84 -37.59 -5.05
CA CYS A 42 43.11 -38.79 -5.57
C CYS A 42 41.57 -38.89 -5.39
N PRO A 43 40.80 -39.02 -6.51
CA PRO A 43 39.40 -39.51 -6.59
C PRO A 43 39.39 -41.00 -7.08
N PRO A 44 38.33 -41.64 -7.67
CA PRO A 44 36.92 -41.21 -7.92
C PRO A 44 35.78 -42.27 -7.71
N SER A 45 34.53 -41.78 -7.59
CA SER A 45 33.27 -42.46 -8.05
C SER A 45 32.83 -43.75 -7.31
N PRO A 46 31.67 -44.42 -7.62
CA PRO A 46 30.61 -44.11 -8.60
C PRO A 46 29.16 -44.12 -8.04
N ARG A 47 28.17 -44.19 -8.95
CA ARG A 47 26.70 -44.23 -8.68
C ARG A 47 26.21 -45.61 -8.20
N PRO A 48 24.91 -45.73 -7.88
CA PRO A 48 24.10 -46.62 -8.72
C PRO A 48 22.79 -45.98 -9.25
N SER A 49 22.24 -46.60 -10.29
CA SER A 49 20.95 -46.31 -10.93
C SER A 49 19.98 -47.48 -10.73
N TRP A 50 18.67 -47.21 -10.73
CA TRP A 50 17.62 -48.24 -10.86
C TRP A 50 16.51 -47.77 -11.81
N GLU A 51 15.83 -48.73 -12.44
CA GLU A 51 15.09 -48.54 -13.69
C GLU A 51 13.55 -48.61 -13.55
N ASN A 52 12.87 -48.27 -14.64
CA ASN A 52 11.43 -48.46 -14.87
C ASN A 52 10.95 -49.88 -14.55
N LYS A 53 9.68 -49.99 -14.14
CA LYS A 53 8.78 -51.03 -14.67
C LYS A 53 7.31 -50.63 -14.60
N ASN A 54 6.64 -50.77 -15.74
CA ASN A 54 5.18 -50.74 -15.92
C ASN A 54 4.89 -51.86 -16.94
N PRO A 55 3.77 -52.59 -16.83
CA PRO A 55 2.77 -52.44 -17.90
C PRO A 55 1.30 -52.61 -17.47
N SER A 56 0.42 -52.17 -18.37
CA SER A 56 -1.06 -52.25 -18.42
C SER A 56 -1.57 -53.68 -18.79
N PRO A 57 -2.82 -53.98 -19.27
CA PRO A 57 -3.98 -53.13 -19.65
C PRO A 57 -5.40 -53.70 -19.29
N ALA A 58 -6.44 -53.26 -20.04
CA ALA A 58 -7.79 -53.84 -20.28
C ALA A 58 -8.94 -53.54 -19.27
N SER A 59 -10.22 -53.40 -19.68
CA SER A 59 -10.82 -53.17 -21.03
C SER A 59 -12.33 -52.82 -21.03
N ALA A 60 -12.75 -51.96 -21.98
CA ALA A 60 -14.04 -51.94 -22.71
C ALA A 60 -15.41 -51.63 -22.00
N ALA A 61 -16.40 -51.29 -22.83
CA ALA A 61 -17.80 -50.92 -22.52
C ALA A 61 -18.78 -51.91 -23.25
N PRO A 62 -20.03 -51.64 -23.76
CA PRO A 62 -20.81 -50.40 -23.91
C PRO A 62 -22.37 -50.50 -23.72
N CYS A 63 -23.09 -49.45 -24.16
CA CYS A 63 -24.49 -49.39 -24.67
C CYS A 63 -25.71 -49.20 -23.74
N GLY A 64 -26.68 -48.42 -24.23
CA GLY A 64 -28.01 -48.15 -23.65
C GLY A 64 -28.38 -46.65 -23.69
N ALA A 65 -29.47 -46.26 -24.37
CA ALA A 65 -29.83 -44.84 -24.59
C ALA A 65 -31.31 -44.54 -24.34
N ALA A 66 -31.63 -43.33 -23.84
CA ALA A 66 -32.66 -42.40 -24.37
C ALA A 66 -33.18 -41.33 -23.36
N THR A 67 -33.64 -40.20 -23.91
CA THR A 67 -34.67 -39.26 -23.38
C THR A 67 -34.53 -38.61 -21.99
N SER A 68 -33.94 -37.40 -22.01
CA SER A 68 -34.53 -36.11 -21.55
C SER A 68 -34.84 -35.85 -20.04
N TRP A 69 -35.27 -34.59 -19.80
CA TRP A 69 -35.65 -33.92 -18.54
C TRP A 69 -34.55 -33.24 -17.71
N ARG A 70 -34.91 -32.04 -17.23
CA ARG A 70 -34.03 -31.09 -16.54
C ARG A 70 -33.91 -31.47 -15.07
N TRP A 71 -32.69 -31.48 -14.52
CA TRP A 71 -32.52 -31.52 -13.07
C TRP A 71 -31.48 -30.54 -12.52
N THR A 72 -31.95 -29.81 -11.52
CA THR A 72 -31.24 -29.08 -10.47
C THR A 72 -30.00 -29.83 -9.97
N THR A 73 -28.82 -29.23 -10.08
CA THR A 73 -27.58 -29.80 -9.53
C THR A 73 -27.45 -29.55 -8.03
N CYS A 74 -28.14 -30.38 -7.24
CA CYS A 74 -27.71 -30.66 -5.87
C CYS A 74 -26.41 -31.49 -5.93
N LEU A 75 -25.28 -30.92 -5.51
CA LEU A 75 -24.06 -31.68 -5.26
C LEU A 75 -24.08 -32.24 -3.81
N PRO A 76 -23.61 -33.47 -3.58
CA PRO A 76 -23.66 -34.11 -2.26
C PRO A 76 -22.64 -33.50 -1.29
N PRO A 77 -22.90 -33.55 0.03
CA PRO A 77 -21.90 -33.15 1.02
C PRO A 77 -20.72 -34.13 1.03
N PRO A 78 -19.47 -33.66 1.21
CA PRO A 78 -18.34 -34.54 1.47
C PRO A 78 -18.53 -35.26 2.81
N THR A 79 -18.32 -36.58 2.83
CA THR A 79 -18.53 -37.40 4.01
C THR A 79 -17.55 -37.07 5.14
N SER A 80 -18.07 -36.95 6.36
CA SER A 80 -17.35 -36.44 7.52
C SER A 80 -16.59 -37.54 8.27
N THR A 81 -15.26 -37.58 8.12
CA THR A 81 -14.35 -38.31 9.02
C THR A 81 -13.25 -37.43 9.62
N TRP A 82 -13.49 -36.11 9.72
CA TRP A 82 -12.68 -35.21 10.52
C TRP A 82 -12.84 -35.51 12.01
N ARG A 83 -11.82 -36.14 12.59
CA ARG A 83 -11.64 -36.22 14.05
C ARG A 83 -11.54 -34.79 14.60
N GLN A 84 -12.05 -34.58 15.82
CA GLN A 84 -11.90 -33.28 16.50
C GLN A 84 -10.41 -32.93 16.67
N PRO A 85 -10.02 -31.65 16.52
CA PRO A 85 -8.69 -31.22 16.91
C PRO A 85 -8.52 -31.38 18.43
N PRO A 86 -7.41 -31.94 18.92
CA PRO A 86 -7.15 -32.00 20.36
C PRO A 86 -6.99 -30.59 20.93
N THR A 87 -7.55 -30.37 22.12
CA THR A 87 -7.34 -29.12 22.87
C THR A 87 -5.86 -28.94 23.25
N PRO A 88 -5.36 -27.70 23.31
CA PRO A 88 -3.98 -27.44 23.72
C PRO A 88 -3.79 -27.83 25.21
N PRO A 89 -2.80 -28.67 25.55
CA PRO A 89 -2.57 -29.06 26.94
C PRO A 89 -1.93 -27.94 27.74
N THR A 90 -2.59 -27.50 28.82
CA THR A 90 -2.01 -26.57 29.80
C THR A 90 -0.84 -27.25 30.54
N PRO A 91 0.35 -26.62 30.64
CA PRO A 91 1.51 -27.24 31.27
C PRO A 91 1.40 -27.28 32.80
N CYS A 92 0.89 -28.38 33.35
CA CYS A 92 1.04 -28.69 34.77
C CYS A 92 2.42 -29.31 35.03
N LEU A 93 3.23 -28.64 35.83
CA LEU A 93 4.52 -29.15 36.31
C LEU A 93 4.31 -30.33 37.26
N SER A 94 4.97 -31.46 37.01
CA SER A 94 5.08 -32.56 37.97
C SER A 94 6.54 -33.01 38.18
N ARG A 95 6.99 -32.85 39.42
CA ARG A 95 7.86 -33.79 40.13
C ARG A 95 6.94 -34.56 41.10
N SER A 96 7.13 -35.82 41.45
CA SER A 96 8.21 -36.78 41.14
C SER A 96 7.77 -38.22 41.45
N SER A 97 8.54 -39.21 40.97
CA SER A 97 8.81 -40.53 41.61
C SER A 97 7.65 -41.38 42.19
N CYS A 98 7.36 -42.48 41.49
CA CYS A 98 6.99 -43.83 41.96
C CYS A 98 6.60 -44.10 43.44
N TRP A 99 5.36 -44.59 43.66
CA TRP A 99 4.97 -45.94 44.15
C TRP A 99 5.52 -46.49 45.53
N PRO A 100 4.75 -47.34 46.27
CA PRO A 100 3.42 -47.12 46.87
C PRO A 100 3.28 -47.67 48.33
N CYS A 101 2.18 -47.40 49.06
CA CYS A 101 1.52 -48.43 49.93
C CYS A 101 0.19 -48.03 50.61
N CYS A 102 -0.74 -49.00 50.61
CA CYS A 102 -1.79 -49.39 51.59
C CYS A 102 -2.58 -48.40 52.50
N TRP A 103 -3.89 -48.35 52.21
CA TRP A 103 -5.03 -48.60 53.14
C TRP A 103 -5.32 -47.68 54.36
N ARG A 104 -6.44 -46.93 54.28
CA ARG A 104 -7.74 -47.28 54.94
C ARG A 104 -8.91 -46.36 54.50
N ASN A 105 -10.13 -46.92 54.63
CA ASN A 105 -11.49 -46.36 54.77
C ASN A 105 -11.69 -44.83 54.99
N THR A 106 -12.78 -44.17 54.55
CA THR A 106 -14.00 -44.59 53.80
C THR A 106 -14.80 -43.39 53.23
N LYS A 107 -15.52 -43.63 52.12
CA LYS A 107 -16.81 -43.00 51.69
C LYS A 107 -17.09 -41.52 52.02
N LYS A 108 -16.93 -40.63 51.05
CA LYS A 108 -18.05 -39.93 50.34
C LYS A 108 -17.53 -39.06 49.18
N CYS A 109 -18.28 -39.00 48.08
CA CYS A 109 -17.96 -38.17 46.91
C CYS A 109 -18.90 -36.95 46.78
N CYS A 110 -18.43 -35.96 46.02
CA CYS A 110 -19.20 -34.94 45.31
C CYS A 110 -20.16 -34.01 46.10
N ALA A 111 -19.71 -32.78 46.36
CA ALA A 111 -20.55 -31.57 46.33
C ALA A 111 -19.70 -30.31 46.06
N CYS A 112 -20.33 -29.27 45.50
CA CYS A 112 -19.90 -27.86 45.48
C CYS A 112 -18.49 -27.52 44.94
N ALA A 113 -18.39 -27.37 43.61
CA ALA A 113 -17.40 -26.48 43.00
C ALA A 113 -17.91 -25.02 43.03
N SER A 114 -17.83 -24.36 44.18
CA SER A 114 -18.14 -22.92 44.33
C SER A 114 -17.46 -22.32 45.57
N GLY A 115 -17.08 -21.03 45.49
CA GLY A 115 -16.72 -20.25 46.68
C GLY A 115 -15.25 -19.83 46.88
N TRP A 116 -14.67 -19.09 45.94
CA TRP A 116 -13.58 -18.13 46.23
C TRP A 116 -13.91 -16.75 45.63
N LYS A 117 -15.03 -16.16 46.06
CA LYS A 117 -15.26 -14.72 45.96
C LYS A 117 -14.89 -14.07 47.29
N ALA A 118 -13.74 -13.41 47.35
CA ALA A 118 -13.59 -12.33 48.33
C ALA A 118 -14.56 -11.19 47.92
N PRO A 119 -15.35 -10.63 48.85
CA PRO A 119 -16.20 -9.49 48.53
C PRO A 119 -15.32 -8.24 48.33
N TRP A 120 -15.40 -7.64 47.14
CA TRP A 120 -14.80 -6.34 46.88
C TRP A 120 -15.55 -5.26 47.69
N PRO A 121 -14.85 -4.34 48.37
CA PRO A 121 -15.48 -3.33 49.23
C PRO A 121 -16.01 -2.15 48.41
N GLY A 122 -17.09 -2.36 47.64
CA GLY A 122 -17.80 -1.31 46.91
C GLY A 122 -18.74 -1.87 45.83
N PRO A 123 -19.77 -1.12 45.40
CA PRO A 123 -20.59 -1.49 44.26
C PRO A 123 -19.77 -1.36 42.96
N MET A 124 -19.70 -2.44 42.18
CA MET A 124 -19.12 -2.40 40.83
C MET A 124 -20.21 -2.14 39.80
N VAL A 125 -19.91 -1.28 38.82
CA VAL A 125 -20.74 -1.08 37.62
C VAL A 125 -20.21 -1.97 36.51
N GLU A 126 -21.02 -2.91 36.03
CA GLU A 126 -20.74 -3.72 34.84
C GLU A 126 -21.63 -3.26 33.68
N ARG A 127 -21.05 -2.94 32.51
CA ARG A 127 -21.79 -2.62 31.29
C ARG A 127 -21.13 -3.19 30.03
N SER A 128 -21.95 -3.48 29.03
CA SER A 128 -21.54 -3.80 27.66
C SER A 128 -21.56 -2.54 26.77
N GLY A 129 -20.74 -2.53 25.72
CA GLY A 129 -20.50 -1.35 24.88
C GLY A 129 -19.28 -1.51 23.98
N TRP A 130 -18.79 -0.40 23.42
CA TRP A 130 -17.67 -0.36 22.48
C TRP A 130 -16.53 0.55 22.98
N LEU A 131 -15.27 0.10 22.81
CA LEU A 131 -14.08 0.91 23.11
C LEU A 131 -13.86 1.99 22.04
N LEU A 132 -14.06 3.26 22.39
CA LEU A 132 -13.92 4.41 21.49
C LEU A 132 -12.48 4.94 21.43
N ASP A 133 -11.83 5.22 22.56
CA ASP A 133 -10.50 5.86 22.55
C ASP A 133 -9.63 5.39 23.72
N LEU A 134 -8.30 5.38 23.53
CA LEU A 134 -7.34 4.85 24.51
C LEU A 134 -5.99 5.56 24.42
N TYR A 135 -5.56 6.17 25.52
CA TYR A 135 -4.28 6.88 25.64
C TYR A 135 -3.81 6.97 27.09
N ALA A 136 -2.53 7.31 27.33
CA ALA A 136 -2.01 7.53 28.69
C ALA A 136 -2.67 8.74 29.35
N ASP A 137 -3.14 8.60 30.59
CA ASP A 137 -3.53 9.74 31.43
C ASP A 137 -2.27 10.29 32.13
N PRO A 138 -2.01 11.62 32.15
CA PRO A 138 -0.87 12.17 32.89
C PRO A 138 -0.99 11.98 34.41
N ARG A 139 -2.22 11.79 34.93
CA ARG A 139 -2.50 11.54 36.35
C ARG A 139 -2.26 10.09 36.75
N GLY A 140 -2.50 9.15 35.83
CA GLY A 140 -2.05 7.77 35.98
C GLY A 140 -2.77 6.75 35.10
N GLY A 141 -2.04 5.72 34.68
CA GLY A 141 -2.55 4.63 33.87
C GLY A 141 -2.94 5.05 32.45
N LEU A 142 -4.01 4.43 31.94
CA LEU A 142 -4.70 4.77 30.70
C LEU A 142 -6.03 5.46 31.01
N ALA A 143 -6.39 6.43 30.17
CA ALA A 143 -7.76 6.87 30.00
C ALA A 143 -8.39 6.06 28.85
N LEU A 144 -9.54 5.43 29.12
CA LEU A 144 -10.36 4.71 28.17
C LEU A 144 -11.67 5.47 27.98
N TRP A 145 -12.10 5.64 26.75
CA TRP A 145 -13.45 6.11 26.45
C TRP A 145 -14.31 4.95 25.98
N PHE A 146 -15.38 4.69 26.71
CA PHE A 146 -16.30 3.59 26.49
C PHE A 146 -17.67 4.14 26.09
N LEU A 147 -18.20 3.68 24.96
CA LEU A 147 -19.55 3.97 24.50
C LEU A 147 -20.43 2.79 24.89
N ASP A 148 -21.28 2.93 25.89
CA ASP A 148 -22.13 1.81 26.32
C ASP A 148 -23.37 1.61 25.43
N GLU A 149 -24.07 0.50 25.65
CA GLU A 149 -25.28 0.13 24.90
C GLU A 149 -26.48 1.07 25.12
N ASN A 150 -26.47 1.88 26.20
CA ASN A 150 -27.44 2.96 26.41
C ASN A 150 -27.08 4.23 25.60
N GLY A 151 -25.87 4.30 25.05
CA GLY A 151 -25.35 5.46 24.35
C GLY A 151 -24.69 6.50 25.27
N GLU A 152 -24.32 6.15 26.50
CA GLU A 152 -23.50 7.01 27.34
C GLU A 152 -22.03 6.91 26.93
N ARG A 153 -21.29 8.02 26.99
CA ARG A 153 -19.85 8.07 26.68
C ARG A 153 -19.06 8.23 27.98
N GLN A 154 -18.73 7.09 28.60
CA GLN A 154 -18.04 7.01 29.87
C GLN A 154 -16.53 7.21 29.71
N ARG A 155 -15.92 8.00 30.60
CA ARG A 155 -14.45 8.15 30.71
C ARG A 155 -13.97 7.32 31.88
N LEU A 156 -13.30 6.22 31.60
CA LEU A 156 -12.79 5.27 32.59
C LEU A 156 -11.27 5.37 32.70
N ARG A 157 -10.72 4.93 33.83
CA ARG A 157 -9.27 4.78 34.06
C ARG A 157 -8.91 3.30 34.12
N GLN A 158 -7.70 2.93 33.73
CA GLN A 158 -7.17 1.58 33.92
C GLN A 158 -5.68 1.66 34.25
N ASP A 159 -5.22 0.97 35.29
CA ASP A 159 -3.79 0.85 35.56
C ASP A 159 -3.15 -0.18 34.63
N PHE A 160 -2.08 0.24 33.94
CA PHE A 160 -1.51 -0.48 32.81
C PHE A 160 0.02 -0.36 32.79
N PRO A 161 0.75 -1.05 33.69
CA PRO A 161 2.20 -0.93 33.80
C PRO A 161 2.90 -1.40 32.52
N VAL A 162 3.68 -0.52 31.88
CA VAL A 162 4.33 -0.79 30.59
C VAL A 162 5.77 -1.25 30.78
N THR A 163 6.14 -2.36 30.12
CA THR A 163 7.51 -2.89 30.17
C THR A 163 8.24 -2.61 28.87
N PHE A 164 9.51 -2.20 28.98
CA PHE A 164 10.50 -2.26 27.90
C PHE A 164 11.70 -3.10 28.36
N TYR A 165 12.50 -3.59 27.43
CA TYR A 165 13.61 -4.50 27.72
C TYR A 165 14.94 -3.95 27.20
N ALA A 166 16.03 -4.29 27.89
CA ALA A 166 17.40 -4.04 27.45
C ALA A 166 18.20 -5.36 27.41
N ALA A 167 18.98 -5.57 26.35
CA ALA A 167 19.89 -6.69 26.17
C ALA A 167 21.32 -6.20 25.90
N GLY A 168 22.31 -7.01 26.22
CA GLY A 168 23.72 -6.70 26.05
C GLY A 168 24.60 -7.40 27.08
N PRO A 169 25.90 -7.03 27.19
CA PRO A 169 26.82 -7.65 28.14
C PRO A 169 26.33 -7.55 29.58
N ALA A 170 26.41 -8.65 30.34
CA ALA A 170 25.86 -8.74 31.70
C ALA A 170 26.38 -7.66 32.66
N ALA A 171 27.63 -7.20 32.49
CA ALA A 171 28.20 -6.08 33.24
C ALA A 171 27.49 -4.74 32.95
N ARG A 172 27.15 -4.47 31.68
CA ARG A 172 26.42 -3.27 31.26
C ARG A 172 24.96 -3.30 31.69
N LEU A 173 24.30 -4.47 31.60
CA LEU A 173 22.97 -4.67 32.19
C LEU A 173 22.96 -4.47 33.72
N ARG A 174 24.02 -4.88 34.43
CA ARG A 174 24.16 -4.63 35.88
C ARG A 174 24.41 -3.14 36.21
N ALA A 175 25.08 -2.40 35.33
CA ALA A 175 25.22 -0.95 35.47
C ALA A 175 23.90 -0.22 35.22
N ALA A 176 23.15 -0.59 34.18
CA ALA A 176 21.82 -0.06 33.89
C ALA A 176 20.82 -0.36 35.03
N TRP A 177 20.86 -1.56 35.61
CA TRP A 177 20.10 -1.90 36.81
C TRP A 177 20.36 -0.92 37.96
N ARG A 178 21.64 -0.72 38.32
CA ARG A 178 22.04 0.17 39.43
C ARG A 178 21.60 1.62 39.22
N TRP A 179 21.59 2.10 37.97
CA TRP A 179 21.17 3.46 37.61
C TRP A 179 19.64 3.65 37.58
N LEU A 180 18.89 2.56 37.41
CA LEU A 180 17.43 2.53 37.46
C LEU A 180 16.86 2.23 38.87
N GLN A 181 17.61 1.51 39.70
CA GLN A 181 17.18 1.07 41.03
C GLN A 181 16.87 2.28 41.94
N GLY A 182 15.76 2.18 42.69
CA GLY A 182 15.31 3.25 43.59
C GLY A 182 14.51 4.39 42.91
N ARG A 183 14.32 4.36 41.58
CA ARG A 183 13.46 5.34 40.90
C ARG A 183 11.97 5.08 41.21
N PRO A 184 11.18 6.11 41.54
CA PRO A 184 9.76 5.93 41.85
C PRO A 184 8.98 5.43 40.63
N GLY A 185 8.06 4.48 40.86
CA GLY A 185 7.22 3.91 39.80
C GLY A 185 7.96 3.02 38.78
N VAL A 186 9.20 2.59 39.08
CA VAL A 186 9.99 1.68 38.23
C VAL A 186 10.27 0.37 38.98
N SER A 187 9.89 -0.75 38.37
CA SER A 187 10.23 -2.11 38.81
C SER A 187 11.19 -2.76 37.81
N LEU A 188 12.13 -3.56 38.33
CA LEU A 188 13.21 -4.18 37.57
C LEU A 188 13.19 -5.70 37.76
N ALA A 189 13.33 -6.44 36.67
CA ALA A 189 13.46 -7.91 36.71
C ALA A 189 14.51 -8.40 35.70
N ARG A 190 15.18 -9.50 36.03
CA ARG A 190 15.91 -10.31 35.03
C ARG A 190 14.92 -11.29 34.44
N GLN A 191 14.87 -11.39 33.13
CA GLN A 191 13.95 -12.28 32.42
C GLN A 191 14.65 -12.87 31.20
N GLU A 192 14.11 -13.98 30.71
CA GLU A 192 14.48 -14.55 29.41
C GLU A 192 13.32 -14.35 28.43
N ARG A 193 13.66 -14.01 27.18
CA ARG A 193 12.71 -13.62 26.15
C ARG A 193 13.16 -14.09 24.78
N ARG A 194 12.22 -14.31 23.85
CA ARG A 194 12.54 -14.73 22.47
C ARG A 194 12.83 -13.49 21.62
N ASP A 195 14.03 -13.40 21.05
CA ASP A 195 14.28 -12.56 19.88
C ASP A 195 13.81 -13.33 18.63
N LEU A 196 13.25 -12.66 17.62
CA LEU A 196 12.82 -13.33 16.39
C LEU A 196 14.00 -13.88 15.58
N PHE A 197 15.16 -13.22 15.65
CA PHE A 197 16.30 -13.45 14.78
C PHE A 197 17.41 -14.30 15.43
N GLN A 198 17.23 -14.73 16.68
CA GLN A 198 18.19 -15.56 17.43
C GLN A 198 17.58 -16.93 17.73
N PRO A 199 18.37 -18.03 17.71
CA PRO A 199 17.84 -19.39 17.87
C PRO A 199 17.47 -19.75 19.33
N GLY A 200 18.00 -19.01 20.31
CA GLY A 200 17.79 -19.26 21.74
C GLY A 200 17.07 -18.12 22.46
N LEU A 201 16.83 -18.30 23.76
CA LEU A 201 16.32 -17.22 24.61
C LEU A 201 17.41 -16.20 24.93
N LEU A 202 17.05 -14.93 24.86
CA LEU A 202 17.92 -13.79 25.16
C LEU A 202 17.71 -13.36 26.62
N PRO A 203 18.76 -13.34 27.47
CA PRO A 203 18.68 -12.77 28.81
C PRO A 203 18.56 -11.24 28.73
N VAL A 204 17.53 -10.68 29.36
CA VAL A 204 17.19 -9.26 29.31
C VAL A 204 16.95 -8.66 30.70
N LEU A 205 17.26 -7.37 30.81
CA LEU A 205 16.75 -6.50 31.87
C LEU A 205 15.36 -6.01 31.46
N ALA A 206 14.32 -6.49 32.13
CA ALA A 206 12.97 -5.96 32.04
C ALA A 206 12.84 -4.72 32.93
N VAL A 207 12.44 -3.60 32.32
CA VAL A 207 12.19 -2.32 33.00
C VAL A 207 10.70 -2.02 32.86
N GLN A 208 9.95 -2.26 33.93
CA GLN A 208 8.53 -1.98 34.00
C GLN A 208 8.31 -0.61 34.65
N VAL A 209 7.45 0.19 34.03
CA VAL A 209 7.10 1.54 34.46
C VAL A 209 5.61 1.56 34.77
N ALA A 210 5.27 1.83 36.03
CA ALA A 210 3.89 1.83 36.51
C ALA A 210 2.99 2.83 35.76
N GLN A 211 3.57 3.96 35.33
CA GLN A 211 2.84 5.04 34.66
C GLN A 211 3.20 5.16 33.17
N PRO A 212 2.28 4.81 32.24
CA PRO A 212 2.51 4.88 30.80
C PRO A 212 3.02 6.23 30.28
N ALA A 213 2.57 7.33 30.86
CA ALA A 213 2.99 8.69 30.48
C ALA A 213 4.48 8.97 30.78
N ALA A 214 5.07 8.30 31.78
CA ALA A 214 6.45 8.52 32.20
C ALA A 214 7.47 7.71 31.38
N GLN A 215 7.06 6.57 30.82
CA GLN A 215 7.97 5.63 30.14
C GLN A 215 8.78 6.26 28.98
N PRO A 216 8.22 7.09 28.08
CA PRO A 216 8.98 7.68 26.97
C PRO A 216 10.05 8.68 27.41
N ALA A 217 9.87 9.31 28.59
CA ALA A 217 10.87 10.20 29.18
C ALA A 217 12.00 9.40 29.84
N LEU A 218 11.65 8.39 30.66
CA LEU A 218 12.62 7.48 31.29
C LEU A 218 13.47 6.75 30.24
N PHE A 219 12.82 6.18 29.22
CA PHE A 219 13.50 5.44 28.16
C PHE A 219 14.53 6.29 27.41
N ARG A 220 14.22 7.57 27.15
CA ARG A 220 15.18 8.51 26.54
C ARG A 220 16.43 8.68 27.39
N GLN A 221 16.28 8.86 28.71
CA GLN A 221 17.42 8.98 29.60
C GLN A 221 18.25 7.68 29.66
N VAL A 222 17.59 6.51 29.70
CA VAL A 222 18.25 5.19 29.74
C VAL A 222 19.06 4.95 28.47
N SER A 223 18.46 5.12 27.29
CA SER A 223 19.12 4.93 25.99
C SER A 223 20.22 5.95 25.70
N GLN A 224 20.21 7.12 26.34
CA GLN A 224 21.31 8.09 26.32
C GLN A 224 22.46 7.70 27.27
N ALA A 225 22.17 7.11 28.43
CA ALA A 225 23.18 6.69 29.41
C ALA A 225 23.84 5.33 29.05
N PHE A 226 23.13 4.47 28.33
CA PHE A 226 23.59 3.13 27.93
C PHE A 226 23.32 2.88 26.42
N PRO A 227 23.89 3.68 25.51
CA PRO A 227 23.63 3.59 24.06
C PRO A 227 24.18 2.31 23.40
N ASP A 228 25.02 1.57 24.13
CA ASP A 228 25.60 0.27 23.76
C ASP A 228 24.66 -0.92 24.02
N LEU A 229 23.54 -0.73 24.73
CA LEU A 229 22.53 -1.76 24.95
C LEU A 229 21.52 -1.78 23.81
N THR A 230 21.08 -2.98 23.41
CA THR A 230 19.96 -3.16 22.49
C THR A 230 18.64 -3.06 23.24
N TYR A 231 17.69 -2.29 22.71
CA TYR A 231 16.39 -2.06 23.34
C TYR A 231 15.23 -2.66 22.55
N TYR A 232 14.30 -3.25 23.28
CA TYR A 232 13.09 -3.86 22.76
C TYR A 232 11.87 -3.34 23.52
N ASP A 233 10.71 -3.40 22.88
CA ASP A 233 9.42 -2.94 23.38
C ASP A 233 9.46 -1.49 23.93
N ALA A 234 10.32 -0.64 23.37
CA ALA A 234 10.64 0.67 23.94
C ALA A 234 9.71 1.81 23.50
N ASP A 235 9.10 1.72 22.32
CA ASP A 235 8.32 2.80 21.69
C ASP A 235 6.94 2.34 21.18
N LEU A 236 6.48 1.18 21.65
CA LEU A 236 5.24 0.55 21.16
C LEU A 236 4.01 1.38 21.56
N PRO A 237 3.13 1.75 20.62
CA PRO A 237 1.88 2.44 20.94
C PRO A 237 1.02 1.64 21.92
N LEU A 238 0.46 2.33 22.92
CA LEU A 238 -0.28 1.71 24.03
C LEU A 238 -1.48 0.88 23.56
N ALA A 239 -2.18 1.35 22.52
CA ALA A 239 -3.27 0.59 21.88
C ALA A 239 -2.82 -0.78 21.36
N LEU A 240 -1.60 -0.93 20.83
CA LEU A 240 -1.10 -2.22 20.36
C LEU A 240 -0.72 -3.16 21.51
N ARG A 241 -0.23 -2.61 22.63
CA ARG A 241 0.00 -3.40 23.87
C ARG A 241 -1.33 -3.88 24.46
N HIS A 242 -2.33 -3.00 24.54
CA HIS A 242 -3.65 -3.32 25.05
C HIS A 242 -4.37 -4.33 24.12
N ALA A 243 -4.20 -4.20 22.80
CA ALA A 243 -4.66 -5.18 21.81
C ALA A 243 -3.97 -6.55 21.94
N ALA A 244 -2.66 -6.57 22.22
CA ALA A 244 -1.93 -7.81 22.45
C ALA A 244 -2.42 -8.52 23.73
N LEU A 245 -2.57 -7.79 24.84
CA LEU A 245 -2.91 -8.34 26.16
C LEU A 245 -4.40 -8.65 26.35
N HIS A 246 -5.31 -7.79 25.88
CA HIS A 246 -6.75 -7.88 26.13
C HIS A 246 -7.60 -8.09 24.86
N GLY A 247 -6.98 -8.29 23.70
CA GLY A 247 -7.68 -8.51 22.43
C GLY A 247 -8.32 -7.27 21.78
N THR A 248 -8.34 -6.13 22.46
CA THR A 248 -9.07 -4.91 22.03
C THR A 248 -8.59 -4.29 20.73
N PHE A 249 -9.49 -3.57 20.08
CA PHE A 249 -9.25 -2.71 18.93
C PHE A 249 -10.26 -1.54 18.97
N PRO A 250 -10.09 -0.49 18.14
CA PRO A 250 -11.09 0.57 18.00
C PRO A 250 -12.46 0.02 17.61
N LEU A 251 -13.49 0.34 18.41
CA LEU A 251 -14.84 -0.25 18.35
C LEU A 251 -14.89 -1.76 18.60
N ALA A 252 -13.95 -2.32 19.37
CA ALA A 252 -14.17 -3.63 19.99
C ALA A 252 -15.37 -3.51 20.94
N ARG A 253 -16.38 -4.36 20.74
CA ARG A 253 -17.45 -4.57 21.71
C ARG A 253 -16.86 -5.31 22.90
N GLY A 254 -17.11 -4.82 24.09
CA GLY A 254 -16.60 -5.39 25.31
C GLY A 254 -17.58 -5.22 26.46
N ARG A 255 -17.38 -6.06 27.47
CA ARG A 255 -17.98 -5.95 28.80
C ARG A 255 -16.90 -5.45 29.75
N LEU A 256 -17.14 -4.30 30.36
CA LEU A 256 -16.23 -3.70 31.34
C LEU A 256 -16.93 -3.66 32.70
N ALA A 257 -16.16 -3.94 33.75
CA ALA A 257 -16.58 -3.71 35.13
C ALA A 257 -15.62 -2.72 35.79
N TRP A 258 -16.17 -1.70 36.44
CA TRP A 258 -15.41 -0.64 37.10
C TRP A 258 -15.99 -0.28 38.47
N ASP A 259 -15.15 0.29 39.33
CA ASP A 259 -15.53 0.79 40.66
C ASP A 259 -16.07 2.24 40.63
N GLU A 260 -16.50 2.74 41.80
CA GLU A 260 -17.03 4.11 41.95
C GLU A 260 -16.05 5.23 41.52
N SER A 261 -14.74 4.95 41.45
CA SER A 261 -13.74 5.91 40.95
C SER A 261 -13.65 5.96 39.42
N GLY A 262 -14.39 5.08 38.72
CA GLY A 262 -14.28 4.87 37.28
C GLY A 262 -13.07 4.03 36.88
N THR A 263 -12.44 3.29 37.82
CA THR A 263 -11.28 2.46 37.52
C THR A 263 -11.72 1.05 37.10
N VAL A 264 -11.28 0.62 35.91
CA VAL A 264 -11.61 -0.67 35.29
C VAL A 264 -10.90 -1.80 36.01
N GLN A 265 -11.69 -2.66 36.65
CA GLN A 265 -11.24 -3.86 37.37
C GLN A 265 -11.30 -5.12 36.49
N ALA A 266 -12.22 -5.17 35.53
CA ALA A 266 -12.30 -6.24 34.53
C ALA A 266 -12.69 -5.71 33.14
N LEU A 267 -12.15 -6.35 32.10
CA LEU A 267 -12.47 -6.07 30.70
C LEU A 267 -12.42 -7.39 29.92
N SER A 268 -13.51 -7.75 29.26
CA SER A 268 -13.55 -8.83 28.27
C SER A 268 -14.07 -8.31 26.93
N VAL A 269 -13.36 -8.65 25.86
CA VAL A 269 -13.78 -8.36 24.48
C VAL A 269 -14.74 -9.45 24.00
N LEU A 270 -15.81 -9.05 23.32
CA LEU A 270 -16.93 -9.91 22.91
C LEU A 270 -16.98 -10.17 21.40
N ASP A 271 -16.25 -9.37 20.60
CA ASP A 271 -16.17 -9.49 19.14
C ASP A 271 -14.71 -9.63 18.66
N SER A 272 -14.53 -10.14 17.44
CA SER A 272 -13.21 -10.42 16.85
C SER A 272 -12.93 -9.45 15.69
N PRO A 273 -11.71 -8.88 15.55
CA PRO A 273 -11.43 -7.96 14.44
C PRO A 273 -11.65 -8.62 13.06
N TRP A 274 -11.67 -9.95 13.03
CA TRP A 274 -11.90 -10.79 11.86
C TRP A 274 -13.37 -10.95 11.45
N ASP A 275 -14.34 -10.58 12.30
CA ASP A 275 -15.78 -10.69 11.98
C ASP A 275 -16.14 -9.91 10.72
N LEU A 276 -16.94 -10.53 9.85
CA LEU A 276 -17.42 -9.92 8.61
C LEU A 276 -18.41 -8.78 8.89
N ASP A 277 -19.31 -9.00 9.85
CA ASP A 277 -20.43 -8.11 10.20
C ASP A 277 -20.53 -7.90 11.71
N PRO A 278 -19.60 -7.12 12.30
CA PRO A 278 -19.71 -6.72 13.69
C PRO A 278 -20.89 -5.79 13.94
N GLU A 279 -21.43 -5.85 15.16
CA GLU A 279 -22.55 -5.00 15.59
C GLU A 279 -22.13 -3.52 15.58
N PRO A 280 -22.88 -2.63 14.88
CA PRO A 280 -22.45 -1.26 14.66
C PRO A 280 -22.57 -0.41 15.93
N ALA A 281 -21.44 0.11 16.41
CA ALA A 281 -21.42 1.09 17.48
C ALA A 281 -22.28 2.33 17.14
N PRO A 282 -23.10 2.87 18.07
CA PRO A 282 -24.01 3.99 17.83
C PRO A 282 -23.27 5.34 17.81
N LEU A 283 -22.35 5.49 16.86
CA LEU A 283 -21.49 6.66 16.70
C LEU A 283 -22.25 7.88 16.19
N ARG A 284 -22.02 9.02 16.84
CA ARG A 284 -22.46 10.35 16.39
C ARG A 284 -21.37 10.94 15.51
N ILE A 285 -21.61 11.01 14.20
CA ILE A 285 -20.68 11.60 13.23
C ILE A 285 -21.17 12.99 12.83
N LEU A 286 -20.31 14.00 12.97
CA LEU A 286 -20.57 15.37 12.50
C LEU A 286 -19.53 15.73 11.44
N SER A 287 -19.98 16.09 10.25
CA SER A 287 -19.13 16.52 9.15
C SER A 287 -19.02 18.05 9.07
N LEU A 288 -17.81 18.57 8.83
CA LEU A 288 -17.52 20.00 8.70
C LEU A 288 -16.71 20.26 7.42
N GLU A 289 -17.27 21.06 6.51
CA GLU A 289 -16.75 21.26 5.14
C GLU A 289 -16.90 22.72 4.70
N PRO A 290 -15.84 23.42 4.25
CA PRO A 290 -16.00 24.72 3.60
C PRO A 290 -16.67 24.56 2.23
N GLU A 291 -17.41 25.58 1.79
CA GLU A 291 -18.11 25.57 0.50
C GLU A 291 -17.20 25.48 -0.75
N VAL A 292 -15.92 25.81 -0.61
CA VAL A 292 -14.87 25.75 -1.65
C VAL A 292 -13.53 25.33 -1.04
N ASP A 293 -12.60 24.83 -1.87
CA ASP A 293 -11.23 24.51 -1.43
C ASP A 293 -10.52 25.80 -0.92
N PRO A 294 -10.10 25.85 0.36
CA PRO A 294 -9.51 27.04 0.97
C PRO A 294 -8.12 27.40 0.43
N PHE A 295 -7.47 26.50 -0.31
CA PHE A 295 -6.22 26.77 -1.01
C PHE A 295 -6.46 27.33 -2.41
N HIS A 296 -7.63 27.10 -3.00
CA HIS A 296 -8.05 27.71 -4.25
C HIS A 296 -8.60 29.13 -3.99
N ALA A 297 -9.73 29.23 -3.29
CA ALA A 297 -10.47 30.47 -3.01
C ALA A 297 -10.75 30.63 -1.51
N ALA A 298 -10.96 31.86 -1.04
CA ALA A 298 -11.32 32.12 0.36
C ALA A 298 -12.79 31.71 0.62
N PRO A 299 -13.07 30.71 1.49
CA PRO A 299 -14.44 30.30 1.76
C PRO A 299 -15.17 31.33 2.64
N THR A 300 -16.46 31.54 2.39
CA THR A 300 -17.35 32.41 3.18
C THR A 300 -18.29 31.62 4.08
N GLN A 301 -18.60 30.35 3.75
CA GLN A 301 -19.47 29.46 4.53
C GLN A 301 -18.76 28.17 4.96
N LEU A 302 -19.12 27.72 6.17
CA LEU A 302 -18.85 26.39 6.70
C LEU A 302 -20.16 25.59 6.73
N LEU A 303 -20.19 24.48 6.01
CA LEU A 303 -21.27 23.51 5.99
C LEU A 303 -21.03 22.52 7.13
N VAL A 304 -22.03 22.31 7.99
CA VAL A 304 -21.95 21.38 9.12
C VAL A 304 -23.13 20.42 9.06
N ARG A 305 -22.88 19.11 8.91
CA ARG A 305 -23.95 18.12 8.69
C ARG A 305 -23.78 16.88 9.56
N ASP A 306 -24.86 16.39 10.17
CA ASP A 306 -24.95 15.03 10.71
C ASP A 306 -25.81 14.15 9.76
N LEU A 307 -26.39 13.04 10.24
CA LEU A 307 -27.28 12.19 9.45
C LEU A 307 -28.70 12.74 9.24
N ARG A 308 -29.10 13.83 9.93
CA ARG A 308 -30.49 14.32 9.95
C ARG A 308 -30.63 15.83 9.72
N THR A 309 -29.55 16.59 9.87
CA THR A 309 -29.55 18.06 9.89
C THR A 309 -28.36 18.61 9.12
N SER A 310 -28.54 19.79 8.51
CA SER A 310 -27.51 20.51 7.77
C SER A 310 -27.57 21.98 8.12
N TYR A 311 -26.53 22.48 8.77
CA TYR A 311 -26.33 23.89 9.09
C TYR A 311 -25.42 24.53 8.04
N ARG A 312 -25.64 25.82 7.77
CA ARG A 312 -24.66 26.68 7.09
C ARG A 312 -24.29 27.81 8.05
N LEU A 313 -23.00 27.94 8.35
CA LEU A 313 -22.47 28.99 9.20
C LEU A 313 -21.65 29.94 8.34
N ALA A 314 -21.94 31.24 8.37
CA ALA A 314 -21.01 32.22 7.82
C ALA A 314 -19.70 32.17 8.63
N LEU A 315 -18.56 32.17 7.92
CA LEU A 315 -17.24 32.16 8.54
C LEU A 315 -16.87 33.50 9.16
N GLU A 316 -17.49 34.58 8.68
CA GLU A 316 -17.42 35.91 9.29
C GLU A 316 -18.82 36.48 9.55
N PRO A 317 -19.03 37.24 10.64
CA PRO A 317 -18.04 37.57 11.67
C PRO A 317 -17.70 36.37 12.57
N ALA A 318 -16.42 36.22 12.92
CA ALA A 318 -15.91 35.08 13.69
C ALA A 318 -16.63 34.79 15.02
N ARG A 319 -17.16 35.79 15.74
CA ARG A 319 -17.86 35.59 17.01
C ARG A 319 -19.16 34.77 16.85
N PRO A 320 -20.13 35.16 15.99
CA PRO A 320 -21.26 34.31 15.59
C PRO A 320 -20.87 32.89 15.16
N LEU A 321 -19.82 32.72 14.34
CA LEU A 321 -19.32 31.40 13.93
C LEU A 321 -18.98 30.54 15.15
N LEU A 322 -18.16 31.06 16.07
CA LEU A 322 -17.69 30.32 17.26
C LEU A 322 -18.84 29.99 18.22
N VAL A 323 -19.78 30.92 18.46
CA VAL A 323 -20.94 30.68 19.32
C VAL A 323 -21.84 29.59 18.74
N ASN A 324 -22.19 29.68 17.45
CA ASN A 324 -23.08 28.73 16.80
C ASN A 324 -22.42 27.35 16.66
N LEU A 325 -21.14 27.30 16.28
CA LEU A 325 -20.40 26.03 16.19
C LEU A 325 -20.22 25.38 17.56
N ARG A 326 -19.95 26.16 18.62
CA ARG A 326 -19.92 25.66 20.00
C ARG A 326 -21.27 25.04 20.38
N ALA A 327 -22.38 25.74 20.14
CA ALA A 327 -23.72 25.25 20.45
C ALA A 327 -24.06 23.95 19.67
N ILE A 328 -23.68 23.86 18.40
CA ILE A 328 -23.83 22.65 17.58
C ILE A 328 -22.98 21.50 18.16
N LEU A 329 -21.70 21.72 18.46
CA LEU A 329 -20.82 20.70 19.04
C LEU A 329 -21.32 20.19 20.41
N GLN A 330 -21.86 21.08 21.26
CA GLN A 330 -22.44 20.71 22.55
C GLN A 330 -23.76 19.95 22.39
N ARG A 331 -24.63 20.37 21.46
CA ARG A 331 -25.92 19.71 21.19
C ARG A 331 -25.77 18.32 20.58
N HIS A 332 -24.83 18.15 19.65
CA HIS A 332 -24.65 16.90 18.91
C HIS A 332 -23.71 15.92 19.60
N ASP A 333 -22.80 16.38 20.48
CA ASP A 333 -21.76 15.59 21.16
C ASP A 333 -21.16 14.48 20.26
N PRO A 334 -20.53 14.84 19.11
CA PRO A 334 -20.08 13.86 18.13
C PRO A 334 -18.87 13.07 18.61
N ASP A 335 -18.86 11.75 18.38
CA ASP A 335 -17.68 10.92 18.63
C ASP A 335 -16.64 11.09 17.53
N LEU A 336 -17.07 11.45 16.31
CA LEU A 336 -16.19 11.66 15.17
C LEU A 336 -16.52 12.98 14.47
N LEU A 337 -15.51 13.84 14.35
CA LEU A 337 -15.49 14.99 13.45
C LEU A 337 -14.84 14.60 12.13
N LEU A 338 -15.65 14.53 11.07
CA LEU A 338 -15.20 14.27 9.70
C LEU A 338 -15.02 15.61 8.99
N THR A 339 -13.83 15.92 8.53
CA THR A 339 -13.53 17.24 7.95
C THR A 339 -12.99 17.13 6.52
N THR A 340 -13.08 18.23 5.80
CA THR A 340 -12.26 18.47 4.60
C THR A 340 -11.30 19.62 4.91
N TRP A 341 -9.99 19.40 4.71
CA TRP A 341 -8.92 20.34 5.09
C TRP A 341 -8.90 20.71 6.59
N GLY A 342 -9.45 19.85 7.45
CA GLY A 342 -9.49 20.01 8.91
C GLY A 342 -8.14 20.17 9.59
N ASP A 343 -7.15 19.39 9.16
CA ASP A 343 -5.83 19.36 9.78
C ASP A 343 -4.94 20.54 9.35
N THR A 344 -5.11 20.99 8.10
CA THR A 344 -4.25 21.99 7.46
C THR A 344 -4.81 23.39 7.63
N TRP A 345 -6.11 23.59 7.48
CA TRP A 345 -6.79 24.88 7.45
C TRP A 345 -7.88 25.05 8.55
N LEU A 346 -8.93 24.22 8.56
CA LEU A 346 -10.16 24.53 9.30
C LEU A 346 -9.99 24.51 10.83
N LEU A 347 -9.55 23.39 11.43
CA LEU A 347 -9.36 23.35 12.90
C LEU A 347 -8.28 24.33 13.37
N PRO A 348 -7.14 24.52 12.67
CA PRO A 348 -6.18 25.58 12.95
C PRO A 348 -6.79 26.99 12.96
N ARG A 349 -7.62 27.37 11.96
CA ARG A 349 -8.32 28.67 11.94
C ARG A 349 -9.29 28.79 13.11
N LEU A 350 -10.13 27.77 13.32
CA LEU A 350 -11.10 27.76 14.41
C LEU A 350 -10.44 27.86 15.79
N LEU A 351 -9.29 27.22 16.01
CA LEU A 351 -8.54 27.29 17.26
C LEU A 351 -7.87 28.66 17.48
N ALA A 352 -7.34 29.29 16.42
CA ALA A 352 -6.83 30.66 16.51
C ALA A 352 -7.94 31.66 16.87
N LEU A 353 -9.07 31.63 16.15
CA LEU A 353 -10.23 32.47 16.43
C LEU A 353 -10.81 32.20 17.83
N SER A 354 -10.83 30.94 18.27
CA SER A 354 -11.28 30.52 19.60
C SER A 354 -10.43 31.11 20.73
N GLN A 355 -9.11 31.25 20.52
CA GLN A 355 -8.19 31.92 21.44
C GLN A 355 -8.36 33.45 21.40
N GLU A 356 -8.40 34.05 20.21
CA GLU A 356 -8.56 35.49 19.98
C GLU A 356 -9.84 36.03 20.65
N TRP A 357 -10.99 35.42 20.34
CA TRP A 357 -12.30 35.81 20.87
C TRP A 357 -12.62 35.23 22.25
N ARG A 358 -11.72 34.41 22.81
CA ARG A 358 -11.86 33.72 24.11
C ARG A 358 -13.13 32.86 24.22
N ILE A 359 -13.59 32.28 23.10
CA ILE A 359 -14.76 31.38 23.04
C ILE A 359 -14.25 29.95 22.81
N PRO A 360 -14.11 29.11 23.85
CA PRO A 360 -13.57 27.76 23.71
C PRO A 360 -14.52 26.85 22.93
N LEU A 361 -13.99 26.12 21.94
CA LEU A 361 -14.70 25.06 21.23
C LEU A 361 -14.45 23.69 21.89
N PRO A 362 -15.48 22.89 22.21
CA PRO A 362 -15.33 21.59 22.89
C PRO A 362 -14.91 20.46 21.93
N LEU A 363 -13.74 20.64 21.29
CA LEU A 363 -13.20 19.72 20.28
C LEU A 363 -12.66 18.42 20.91
N SER A 364 -12.05 18.45 22.09
CA SER A 364 -11.88 17.24 22.92
C SER A 364 -13.14 16.99 23.74
N ARG A 365 -13.42 15.73 24.09
CA ARG A 365 -14.40 15.37 25.13
C ARG A 365 -13.72 15.23 26.50
N ASP A 366 -12.43 14.90 26.52
CA ASP A 366 -11.57 15.08 27.69
C ASP A 366 -11.24 16.57 27.87
N VAL A 367 -11.84 17.19 28.88
CA VAL A 367 -11.74 18.64 29.14
C VAL A 367 -10.39 19.09 29.68
N GLU A 368 -9.59 18.17 30.21
CA GLU A 368 -8.24 18.43 30.72
C GLU A 368 -7.18 18.37 29.60
N ARG A 369 -7.56 17.89 28.42
CA ARG A 369 -6.66 17.68 27.27
C ARG A 369 -7.09 18.50 26.05
N GLY A 370 -6.45 19.65 25.86
CA GLY A 370 -6.44 20.36 24.58
C GLY A 370 -5.92 19.49 23.41
N VAL A 371 -6.14 19.95 22.18
CA VAL A 371 -5.82 19.15 20.98
C VAL A 371 -4.34 18.80 20.86
N ALA A 372 -4.02 17.60 20.38
CA ALA A 372 -2.66 17.17 20.12
C ALA A 372 -2.26 17.42 18.66
N TYR A 373 -1.11 18.04 18.44
CA TYR A 373 -0.56 18.27 17.10
C TYR A 373 0.51 17.24 16.72
N ARG A 374 0.44 16.71 15.50
CA ARG A 374 1.59 16.08 14.82
C ARG A 374 2.07 17.01 13.72
N LYS A 375 3.39 17.22 13.63
CA LYS A 375 4.01 18.07 12.61
C LYS A 375 3.82 17.49 11.20
N GLU A 376 3.76 18.37 10.21
CA GLU A 376 3.86 17.99 8.80
C GLU A 376 5.21 17.33 8.48
N ARG A 377 5.25 16.52 7.42
CA ARG A 377 6.50 15.96 6.89
C ARG A 377 6.37 15.55 5.44
N SER A 378 7.42 15.79 4.66
CA SER A 378 7.65 15.11 3.38
C SER A 378 8.62 13.95 3.60
N TYR A 379 8.40 12.82 2.93
CA TYR A 379 9.28 11.65 3.04
C TYR A 379 9.30 10.86 1.72
N PHE A 380 10.45 10.27 1.39
CA PHE A 380 10.64 9.45 0.20
C PHE A 380 10.28 7.98 0.49
N THR A 381 9.51 7.36 -0.38
CA THR A 381 9.12 5.94 -0.31
C THR A 381 8.64 5.45 -1.69
N TYR A 382 8.97 4.21 -2.07
CA TYR A 382 8.58 3.62 -3.36
C TYR A 382 8.85 4.51 -4.59
N GLY A 383 10.05 5.11 -4.66
CA GLY A 383 10.43 6.00 -5.77
C GLY A 383 9.76 7.38 -5.79
N GLN A 384 8.87 7.69 -4.84
CA GLN A 384 8.13 8.95 -4.79
C GLN A 384 8.33 9.69 -3.47
N ILE A 385 8.23 11.02 -3.53
CA ILE A 385 8.03 11.83 -2.34
C ILE A 385 6.54 11.94 -2.00
N ILE A 386 6.21 11.71 -0.73
CA ILE A 386 4.87 11.82 -0.17
C ILE A 386 4.88 12.96 0.86
N TYR A 387 4.04 13.96 0.63
CA TYR A 387 3.70 14.95 1.64
C TYR A 387 2.63 14.39 2.58
N ARG A 388 2.76 14.70 3.88
CA ARG A 388 1.75 14.51 4.91
C ARG A 388 1.64 15.82 5.67
N GLY A 389 0.45 16.41 5.69
CA GLY A 389 0.23 17.65 6.41
C GLY A 389 0.42 17.51 7.92
N ARG A 390 0.32 18.65 8.62
CA ARG A 390 0.04 18.68 10.06
C ARG A 390 -1.14 17.75 10.37
N GLN A 391 -1.28 17.30 11.62
CA GLN A 391 -2.47 16.58 12.07
C GLN A 391 -2.95 17.14 13.39
N VAL A 392 -4.26 17.29 13.54
CA VAL A 392 -4.94 17.63 14.78
C VAL A 392 -5.63 16.36 15.29
N HIS A 393 -5.23 15.90 16.47
CA HIS A 393 -5.80 14.74 17.16
C HIS A 393 -6.58 15.22 18.39
N LEU A 394 -7.76 14.66 18.59
CA LEU A 394 -8.67 14.96 19.69
C LEU A 394 -8.60 13.86 20.76
N PHE A 395 -9.10 14.13 21.97
CA PHE A 395 -9.10 13.19 23.08
C PHE A 395 -10.54 12.88 23.53
N GLY A 396 -10.93 11.60 23.51
CA GLY A 396 -12.33 11.19 23.77
C GLY A 396 -13.32 11.54 22.64
N ARG A 397 -12.79 12.06 21.52
CA ARG A 397 -13.41 12.17 20.19
C ARG A 397 -12.34 11.81 19.17
N TRP A 398 -12.76 11.53 17.94
CA TRP A 398 -11.89 11.34 16.80
C TRP A 398 -12.00 12.49 15.80
N HIS A 399 -10.87 12.94 15.27
CA HIS A 399 -10.83 13.78 14.07
C HIS A 399 -10.29 13.00 12.88
N VAL A 400 -11.00 13.02 11.76
CA VAL A 400 -10.54 12.48 10.47
C VAL A 400 -10.71 13.54 9.39
N ASP A 401 -9.61 13.96 8.78
CA ASP A 401 -9.61 14.85 7.61
C ASP A 401 -9.55 14.00 6.34
N GLY A 402 -10.61 14.03 5.54
CA GLY A 402 -10.73 13.24 4.31
C GLY A 402 -9.71 13.58 3.22
N HIS A 403 -9.09 14.77 3.26
CA HIS A 403 -8.04 15.18 2.31
C HIS A 403 -6.62 14.90 2.82
N ASN A 404 -6.41 14.76 4.14
CA ASN A 404 -5.10 14.41 4.73
C ASN A 404 -5.00 12.91 5.12
N ALA A 405 -6.12 12.17 5.07
CA ALA A 405 -6.18 10.72 5.23
C ALA A 405 -5.71 10.00 3.96
N MET A 406 -4.80 9.03 4.11
CA MET A 406 -3.85 8.64 3.04
C MET A 406 -4.49 7.88 1.87
N LEU A 407 -5.59 7.17 2.10
CA LEU A 407 -6.32 6.36 1.11
C LEU A 407 -7.84 6.54 1.24
N PHE A 408 -8.29 7.67 1.78
CA PHE A 408 -9.71 7.90 2.08
C PHE A 408 -10.58 7.92 0.82
N HIS A 409 -10.03 8.36 -0.32
CA HIS A 409 -10.70 8.29 -1.62
C HIS A 409 -10.89 6.85 -2.15
N ASP A 410 -10.12 5.86 -1.67
CA ASP A 410 -10.16 4.47 -2.12
C ASP A 410 -11.11 3.57 -1.29
N TYR A 411 -11.49 4.00 -0.07
CA TYR A 411 -12.32 3.19 0.84
C TYR A 411 -13.24 3.95 1.82
N GLY A 412 -13.19 5.29 1.87
CA GLY A 412 -14.06 6.13 2.71
C GLY A 412 -13.96 5.89 4.22
N MET A 413 -15.04 6.26 4.94
CA MET A 413 -15.08 6.12 6.40
C MET A 413 -15.15 4.66 6.87
N GLU A 414 -15.98 3.82 6.22
CA GLU A 414 -16.07 2.37 6.52
C GLU A 414 -14.71 1.67 6.38
N GLY A 415 -13.92 2.01 5.35
CA GLY A 415 -12.58 1.46 5.17
C GLY A 415 -11.58 1.96 6.22
N ALA A 416 -11.67 3.24 6.62
CA ALA A 416 -10.82 3.77 7.69
C ALA A 416 -11.14 3.12 9.06
N LEU A 417 -12.41 2.82 9.33
CA LEU A 417 -12.84 2.05 10.50
C LEU A 417 -12.31 0.61 10.46
N GLU A 418 -12.43 -0.08 9.32
CA GLU A 418 -11.91 -1.44 9.16
C GLU A 418 -10.38 -1.51 9.29
N MET A 419 -9.65 -0.54 8.72
CA MET A 419 -8.20 -0.37 8.91
C MET A 419 -7.85 -0.23 10.39
N ALA A 420 -8.60 0.59 11.15
CA ALA A 420 -8.39 0.74 12.58
C ALA A 420 -8.70 -0.56 13.34
N ARG A 421 -9.78 -1.27 12.97
CA ARG A 421 -10.23 -2.54 13.56
C ARG A 421 -9.16 -3.64 13.46
N VAL A 422 -8.67 -3.95 12.25
CA VAL A 422 -7.73 -5.08 12.05
C VAL A 422 -6.28 -4.76 12.39
N THR A 423 -5.89 -3.49 12.48
CA THR A 423 -4.52 -3.10 12.89
C THR A 423 -4.42 -2.69 14.37
N ALA A 424 -5.56 -2.59 15.07
CA ALA A 424 -5.73 -1.98 16.39
C ALA A 424 -5.10 -0.57 16.56
N LEU A 425 -4.75 0.12 15.48
CA LEU A 425 -4.26 1.50 15.53
C LEU A 425 -5.43 2.46 15.79
N PRO A 426 -5.32 3.42 16.74
CA PRO A 426 -6.37 4.41 16.97
C PRO A 426 -6.77 5.12 15.67
N LEU A 427 -8.07 5.29 15.43
CA LEU A 427 -8.62 5.67 14.11
C LEU A 427 -7.96 6.92 13.51
N GLN A 428 -7.74 7.95 14.34
CA GLN A 428 -7.08 9.21 13.98
C GLN A 428 -5.67 9.01 13.39
N THR A 429 -5.00 7.92 13.81
CA THR A 429 -3.72 7.45 13.26
C THR A 429 -3.94 6.52 12.07
N ALA A 430 -4.81 5.51 12.18
CA ALA A 430 -5.06 4.52 11.12
C ALA A 430 -5.40 5.16 9.77
N ALA A 431 -6.29 6.17 9.77
CA ALA A 431 -6.68 6.89 8.56
C ALA A 431 -5.53 7.66 7.87
N ARG A 432 -4.45 7.99 8.61
CA ARG A 432 -3.37 8.90 8.16
C ARG A 432 -1.98 8.25 8.11
N VAL A 433 -1.85 6.95 8.32
CA VAL A 433 -0.61 6.19 8.11
C VAL A 433 -0.63 5.44 6.77
N SER A 434 0.52 4.92 6.34
CA SER A 434 0.55 4.02 5.18
C SER A 434 0.09 2.62 5.61
N PRO A 435 -0.47 1.79 4.71
CA PRO A 435 -0.89 0.44 5.07
C PRO A 435 0.24 -0.45 5.59
N GLY A 436 1.50 -0.22 5.15
CA GLY A 436 2.68 -0.88 5.72
C GLY A 436 2.91 -0.59 7.22
N SER A 437 2.50 0.59 7.71
CA SER A 437 2.44 0.86 9.16
C SER A 437 1.32 0.09 9.86
N GLY A 438 0.23 -0.22 9.14
CA GLY A 438 -0.82 -1.13 9.60
C GLY A 438 -0.32 -2.57 9.70
N ILE A 439 0.32 -3.10 8.64
CA ILE A 439 1.00 -4.41 8.67
C ILE A 439 2.02 -4.47 9.81
N SER A 440 2.83 -3.41 10.01
CA SER A 440 3.75 -3.33 11.15
C SER A 440 3.04 -3.46 12.50
N ALA A 441 1.91 -2.76 12.67
CA ALA A 441 1.13 -2.82 13.90
C ALA A 441 0.56 -4.22 14.16
N MET A 442 0.09 -4.90 13.11
CA MET A 442 -0.38 -6.28 13.19
C MET A 442 0.77 -7.24 13.59
N GLN A 443 1.93 -7.13 12.94
CA GLN A 443 3.12 -7.94 13.28
C GLN A 443 3.58 -7.71 14.74
N ILE A 444 3.48 -6.47 15.24
CA ILE A 444 3.78 -6.13 16.64
C ILE A 444 2.79 -6.83 17.59
N ILE A 445 1.49 -6.87 17.27
CA ILE A 445 0.50 -7.58 18.09
C ILE A 445 0.78 -9.09 18.10
N THR A 446 1.08 -9.70 16.94
CA THR A 446 1.44 -11.12 16.84
C THR A 446 2.70 -11.43 17.65
N ALA A 447 3.75 -10.60 17.54
CA ALA A 447 5.00 -10.78 18.27
C ALA A 447 4.79 -10.71 19.80
N LEU A 448 4.09 -9.68 20.28
CA LEU A 448 3.77 -9.52 21.70
C LEU A 448 2.96 -10.70 22.25
N ARG A 449 1.96 -11.20 21.50
CA ARG A 449 1.17 -12.38 21.88
C ARG A 449 2.00 -13.68 21.92
N GLN A 450 3.02 -13.80 21.07
CA GLN A 450 3.96 -14.92 21.06
C GLN A 450 5.15 -14.75 22.05
N GLY A 451 5.17 -13.69 22.87
CA GLY A 451 6.29 -13.41 23.78
C GLY A 451 7.61 -13.04 23.07
N VAL A 452 7.53 -12.63 21.80
CA VAL A 452 8.66 -12.22 20.96
C VAL A 452 8.94 -10.73 21.17
N LEU A 453 10.20 -10.40 21.41
CA LEU A 453 10.68 -9.03 21.59
C LEU A 453 10.53 -8.21 20.30
N VAL A 454 9.97 -7.01 20.41
CA VAL A 454 9.83 -6.07 19.30
C VAL A 454 11.03 -5.09 19.32
N PRO A 455 11.98 -5.16 18.37
CA PRO A 455 13.17 -4.30 18.42
C PRO A 455 12.81 -2.82 18.19
N TRP A 456 13.41 -1.92 18.97
CA TRP A 456 13.18 -0.47 18.87
C TRP A 456 13.54 0.05 17.48
N HIS A 457 14.76 -0.26 17.05
CA HIS A 457 15.28 -0.03 15.70
C HIS A 457 15.65 -1.37 15.07
N LYS A 458 15.54 -1.50 13.74
CA LYS A 458 16.09 -2.65 13.02
C LYS A 458 17.62 -2.67 13.21
N GLN A 459 18.15 -3.77 13.73
CA GLN A 459 19.60 -3.98 13.87
C GLN A 459 20.14 -5.03 12.89
N GLN A 460 19.24 -5.79 12.27
CA GLN A 460 19.53 -6.88 11.37
C GLN A 460 19.94 -6.31 10.01
N ALA A 461 21.24 -6.31 9.76
CA ALA A 461 21.80 -6.16 8.43
C ALA A 461 21.36 -7.32 7.52
N GLU A 462 21.46 -7.07 6.22
CA GLU A 462 21.50 -8.11 5.18
C GLU A 462 22.76 -8.98 5.34
N ARG A 463 22.64 -10.27 5.01
CA ARG A 463 23.79 -11.19 4.93
C ARG A 463 24.79 -10.69 3.87
N PRO A 464 26.13 -10.75 4.10
CA PRO A 464 27.10 -10.41 3.07
C PRO A 464 26.89 -11.24 1.80
N LYS A 465 26.85 -10.57 0.64
CA LYS A 465 26.71 -11.17 -0.69
C LYS A 465 27.81 -10.65 -1.61
N THR A 466 28.26 -11.49 -2.54
CA THR A 466 29.04 -11.06 -3.71
C THR A 466 28.18 -10.25 -4.68
N ALA A 467 28.81 -9.52 -5.60
CA ALA A 467 28.11 -8.79 -6.66
C ALA A 467 27.29 -9.72 -7.57
N LEU A 468 27.74 -10.97 -7.79
CA LEU A 468 27.05 -11.95 -8.61
C LEU A 468 25.79 -12.49 -7.93
N GLU A 469 25.86 -12.79 -6.62
CA GLU A 469 24.69 -13.17 -5.82
C GLU A 469 23.67 -12.03 -5.77
N LEU A 470 24.11 -10.78 -5.56
CA LEU A 470 23.22 -9.62 -5.57
C LEU A 470 22.48 -9.48 -6.92
N MET A 471 23.20 -9.57 -8.05
CA MET A 471 22.59 -9.54 -9.39
C MET A 471 21.67 -10.74 -9.68
N ARG A 472 21.87 -11.87 -8.99
CA ARG A 472 21.06 -13.08 -9.15
C ARG A 472 19.81 -13.08 -8.26
N PHE A 473 19.89 -12.52 -7.06
CA PHE A 473 18.84 -12.60 -6.04
C PHE A 473 17.95 -11.34 -5.96
N ASP A 474 18.50 -10.13 -6.18
CA ASP A 474 17.73 -8.86 -6.23
C ASP A 474 16.94 -8.73 -7.56
N GLN A 475 15.98 -9.64 -7.75
CA GLN A 475 15.08 -9.65 -8.90
C GLN A 475 13.73 -9.07 -8.52
N GLY A 476 13.12 -8.34 -9.47
CA GLY A 476 11.72 -7.93 -9.39
C GLY A 476 10.74 -9.02 -9.83
N GLY A 477 9.45 -8.77 -9.64
CA GLY A 477 8.37 -9.61 -10.18
C GLY A 477 8.51 -9.87 -11.68
N LEU A 478 8.06 -11.04 -12.15
CA LEU A 478 8.26 -11.43 -13.54
C LEU A 478 7.45 -10.54 -14.49
N VAL A 479 8.09 -10.08 -15.56
CA VAL A 479 7.42 -9.42 -16.68
C VAL A 479 7.91 -10.08 -17.96
N TYR A 480 7.00 -10.72 -18.68
CA TYR A 480 7.23 -11.11 -20.08
C TYR A 480 6.63 -10.03 -20.95
N GLN A 481 7.42 -9.49 -21.88
CA GLN A 481 6.96 -8.35 -22.68
C GLN A 481 5.71 -8.71 -23.50
N PRO A 482 4.69 -7.84 -23.56
CA PRO A 482 3.47 -8.15 -24.27
C PRO A 482 3.67 -8.21 -25.78
N THR A 483 3.04 -9.19 -26.43
CA THR A 483 2.90 -9.22 -27.89
C THR A 483 2.07 -8.00 -28.34
N THR A 484 2.73 -6.97 -28.88
CA THR A 484 2.07 -5.70 -29.28
C THR A 484 1.11 -5.90 -30.45
N GLY A 485 -0.02 -5.21 -30.42
CA GLY A 485 -1.05 -5.30 -31.45
C GLY A 485 -2.46 -5.45 -30.85
N LEU A 486 -3.42 -5.77 -31.72
CA LEU A 486 -4.82 -6.02 -31.38
C LEU A 486 -5.10 -7.53 -31.36
N HIS A 487 -5.63 -8.01 -30.24
CA HIS A 487 -5.91 -9.42 -29.97
C HIS A 487 -7.39 -9.64 -29.65
N PHE A 488 -7.83 -10.89 -29.79
CA PHE A 488 -9.19 -11.39 -29.58
C PHE A 488 -9.10 -12.75 -28.86
N ASP A 489 -10.21 -13.22 -28.28
CA ASP A 489 -10.29 -14.50 -27.55
C ASP A 489 -9.24 -14.60 -26.41
N VAL A 490 -9.08 -13.53 -25.62
CA VAL A 490 -8.07 -13.42 -24.55
C VAL A 490 -8.72 -13.44 -23.17
N GLY A 491 -8.32 -14.38 -22.31
CA GLY A 491 -8.62 -14.38 -20.89
C GLY A 491 -7.52 -13.68 -20.08
N GLU A 492 -7.90 -12.89 -19.07
CA GLU A 492 -6.98 -12.34 -18.07
C GLU A 492 -7.10 -13.14 -16.76
N VAL A 493 -6.01 -13.80 -16.37
CA VAL A 493 -5.89 -14.58 -15.14
C VAL A 493 -5.06 -13.78 -14.13
N ASP A 494 -5.57 -13.61 -12.91
CA ASP A 494 -4.93 -12.87 -11.80
C ASP A 494 -4.75 -13.77 -10.57
N PHE A 495 -3.55 -13.77 -9.99
CA PHE A 495 -3.29 -14.49 -8.74
C PHE A 495 -3.87 -13.73 -7.54
N ILE A 496 -4.79 -14.37 -6.82
CA ILE A 496 -5.53 -13.73 -5.71
C ILE A 496 -4.56 -13.38 -4.58
N SER A 497 -4.09 -12.13 -4.59
CA SER A 497 -3.14 -11.58 -3.62
C SER A 497 -1.78 -12.30 -3.63
N MET A 498 -1.23 -12.57 -4.82
CA MET A 498 -0.09 -13.46 -5.05
C MET A 498 0.98 -13.46 -3.95
N TYR A 499 1.63 -12.32 -3.67
CA TYR A 499 2.75 -12.26 -2.72
C TYR A 499 2.41 -12.62 -1.26
N PRO A 500 1.37 -12.05 -0.61
CA PRO A 500 0.94 -12.53 0.71
C PRO A 500 0.45 -13.99 0.70
N SER A 501 -0.18 -14.46 -0.39
CA SER A 501 -0.56 -15.87 -0.53
C SER A 501 0.67 -16.79 -0.59
N ILE A 502 1.73 -16.38 -1.30
CA ILE A 502 3.06 -17.03 -1.32
C ILE A 502 3.69 -17.05 0.08
N MET A 503 3.68 -15.92 0.81
CA MET A 503 4.21 -15.88 2.18
C MET A 503 3.51 -16.90 3.07
N ARG A 504 2.17 -16.97 3.02
CA ARG A 504 1.40 -17.93 3.81
C ARG A 504 1.66 -19.37 3.39
N HIS A 505 1.63 -19.67 2.10
CA HIS A 505 1.71 -21.03 1.56
C HIS A 505 3.11 -21.65 1.77
N PHE A 506 4.17 -20.90 1.47
CA PHE A 506 5.56 -21.36 1.61
C PHE A 506 6.21 -20.94 2.94
N ASN A 507 5.41 -20.54 3.94
CA ASN A 507 5.85 -20.13 5.29
C ASN A 507 6.97 -19.06 5.33
N ILE A 508 6.97 -18.08 4.41
CA ILE A 508 8.09 -17.15 4.23
C ILE A 508 8.04 -16.00 5.25
N SER A 509 9.06 -15.95 6.13
CA SER A 509 9.21 -15.01 7.24
C SER A 509 10.72 -14.80 7.54
N PRO A 510 11.16 -13.68 8.14
CA PRO A 510 12.59 -13.40 8.37
C PRO A 510 13.37 -14.45 9.17
N GLU A 511 12.68 -15.28 9.94
CA GLU A 511 13.21 -16.35 10.79
C GLU A 511 13.03 -17.76 10.22
N THR A 512 12.24 -17.91 9.15
CA THR A 512 12.05 -19.19 8.44
C THR A 512 12.93 -19.31 7.21
N VAL A 513 13.37 -18.19 6.62
CA VAL A 513 14.33 -18.15 5.50
C VAL A 513 15.77 -18.27 5.99
N GLY A 514 16.57 -19.06 5.28
CA GLY A 514 17.94 -19.41 5.62
C GLY A 514 18.02 -20.21 6.91
N SER A 515 17.10 -21.16 7.09
CA SER A 515 16.91 -21.94 8.31
C SER A 515 17.59 -23.31 8.21
N GLN A 516 18.45 -23.63 9.18
CA GLN A 516 19.17 -24.91 9.27
C GLN A 516 18.32 -26.04 9.91
N ARG A 517 16.98 -25.91 9.89
CA ARG A 517 16.08 -26.94 10.44
C ARG A 517 15.97 -28.11 9.45
N PRO A 518 15.81 -29.37 9.92
CA PRO A 518 15.61 -30.53 9.04
C PRO A 518 14.38 -30.42 8.12
N THR A 519 13.38 -29.61 8.51
CA THR A 519 12.17 -29.35 7.73
C THR A 519 12.30 -28.15 6.78
N ALA A 520 13.51 -27.79 6.35
CA ALA A 520 13.74 -26.62 5.50
C ALA A 520 14.03 -27.03 4.05
N GLU A 521 13.18 -26.58 3.12
CA GLU A 521 13.26 -26.88 1.69
C GLU A 521 14.00 -25.77 0.94
N LEU A 522 14.66 -26.09 -0.18
CA LEU A 522 15.37 -25.09 -0.98
C LEU A 522 14.40 -24.16 -1.71
N ALA A 523 14.54 -22.85 -1.55
CA ALA A 523 13.71 -21.88 -2.27
C ALA A 523 14.04 -21.88 -3.78
N PRO A 524 13.04 -21.88 -4.69
CA PRO A 524 13.29 -21.99 -6.12
C PRO A 524 14.31 -20.96 -6.64
N ARG A 525 15.35 -21.43 -7.33
CA ARG A 525 16.40 -20.62 -8.00
C ARG A 525 17.33 -19.83 -7.06
N LEU A 526 17.07 -19.83 -5.75
CA LEU A 526 17.94 -19.31 -4.69
C LEU A 526 18.79 -20.45 -4.08
N GLU A 527 19.74 -20.08 -3.23
CA GLU A 527 20.56 -21.02 -2.43
C GLU A 527 20.17 -20.99 -0.94
N GLU A 528 19.06 -20.29 -0.62
CA GLU A 528 18.46 -20.18 0.72
C GLU A 528 17.36 -21.22 0.93
N THR A 529 17.24 -21.75 2.16
CA THR A 529 16.19 -22.69 2.55
C THR A 529 15.01 -22.00 3.24
N VAL A 530 13.80 -22.56 3.20
CA VAL A 530 12.63 -22.08 3.96
C VAL A 530 12.05 -23.19 4.83
N SER A 531 11.93 -22.94 6.14
CA SER A 531 11.44 -23.89 7.14
C SER A 531 9.92 -24.15 7.04
N GLY A 532 9.53 -25.33 6.55
CA GLY A 532 8.17 -25.89 6.61
C GLY A 532 7.71 -26.35 8.01
N GLY A 533 8.34 -25.86 9.08
CA GLY A 533 7.88 -26.01 10.46
C GLY A 533 6.66 -25.10 10.79
N PRO A 534 6.42 -24.80 12.08
CA PRO A 534 5.32 -23.92 12.49
C PRO A 534 5.31 -22.56 11.78
N PRO A 535 4.13 -21.90 11.64
CA PRO A 535 4.01 -20.60 10.99
C PRO A 535 4.99 -19.54 11.55
N GLY A 536 5.70 -18.88 10.65
CA GLY A 536 6.48 -17.70 10.96
C GLY A 536 5.60 -16.51 11.31
N LEU A 537 6.19 -15.48 11.92
CA LEU A 537 5.50 -14.26 12.36
C LEU A 537 4.73 -13.58 11.22
N VAL A 538 5.30 -13.55 10.01
CA VAL A 538 4.68 -12.92 8.83
C VAL A 538 3.50 -13.74 8.30
N PRO A 539 3.64 -15.05 8.01
CA PRO A 539 2.52 -15.95 7.68
C PRO A 539 1.36 -15.90 8.69
N GLU A 540 1.66 -16.02 9.98
CA GLU A 540 0.69 -15.97 11.08
C GLU A 540 -0.11 -14.65 11.08
N THR A 541 0.59 -13.53 10.89
CA THR A 541 -0.03 -12.19 10.85
C THR A 541 -0.92 -11.98 9.61
N LEU A 542 -0.60 -12.62 8.49
CA LEU A 542 -1.28 -12.41 7.19
C LEU A 542 -2.44 -13.39 6.95
N ALA A 543 -2.43 -14.57 7.54
CA ALA A 543 -3.46 -15.60 7.38
C ALA A 543 -4.90 -15.09 7.59
N PRO A 544 -5.29 -14.54 8.76
CA PRO A 544 -6.67 -14.11 8.99
C PRO A 544 -7.06 -12.87 8.16
N LEU A 545 -6.07 -12.05 7.74
CA LEU A 545 -6.29 -10.91 6.85
C LEU A 545 -6.62 -11.35 5.42
N LEU A 546 -5.98 -12.42 4.94
CA LEU A 546 -6.30 -13.08 3.67
C LEU A 546 -7.69 -13.72 3.73
N ASP A 547 -7.97 -14.51 4.77
CA ASP A 547 -9.24 -15.23 4.92
C ASP A 547 -10.44 -14.28 4.99
N LYS A 548 -10.34 -13.21 5.81
CA LYS A 548 -11.39 -12.18 5.88
C LYS A 548 -11.62 -11.50 4.52
N ARG A 549 -10.55 -11.18 3.79
CA ARG A 549 -10.66 -10.55 2.46
C ARG A 549 -11.27 -11.50 1.42
N LEU A 550 -10.97 -12.80 1.48
CA LEU A 550 -11.58 -13.81 0.62
C LEU A 550 -13.09 -13.92 0.90
N ALA A 551 -13.49 -14.07 2.17
CA ALA A 551 -14.89 -14.13 2.57
C ALA A 551 -15.67 -12.87 2.17
N LEU A 552 -15.10 -11.68 2.35
CA LEU A 552 -15.69 -10.42 1.85
C LEU A 552 -15.81 -10.38 0.32
N LYS A 553 -14.84 -10.94 -0.43
CA LYS A 553 -14.93 -11.08 -1.90
C LYS A 553 -16.07 -12.02 -2.31
N LEU A 554 -16.24 -13.16 -1.62
CA LEU A 554 -17.31 -14.12 -1.89
C LEU A 554 -18.69 -13.51 -1.64
N ARG A 555 -18.91 -12.88 -0.48
CA ARG A 555 -20.17 -12.14 -0.19
C ARG A 555 -20.44 -11.01 -1.20
N LEU A 556 -19.41 -10.36 -1.74
CA LEU A 556 -19.55 -9.34 -2.79
C LEU A 556 -19.97 -9.90 -4.16
N ALA A 557 -19.79 -11.20 -4.42
CA ALA A 557 -20.23 -11.88 -5.63
C ALA A 557 -21.64 -12.46 -5.47
N GLU A 558 -21.99 -12.95 -4.28
CA GLU A 558 -23.33 -13.43 -3.92
C GLU A 558 -24.39 -12.30 -3.89
N LEU A 559 -24.01 -11.10 -3.46
CA LEU A 559 -24.96 -10.00 -3.25
C LEU A 559 -25.32 -9.24 -4.54
N PRO A 560 -26.61 -8.97 -4.80
CA PRO A 560 -27.04 -8.20 -5.95
C PRO A 560 -26.57 -6.74 -5.88
N ALA A 561 -26.49 -6.09 -7.04
CA ALA A 561 -25.85 -4.77 -7.19
C ALA A 561 -26.45 -3.66 -6.31
N TRP A 562 -27.74 -3.77 -5.95
CA TRP A 562 -28.47 -2.82 -5.11
C TRP A 562 -28.33 -3.06 -3.59
N HIS A 563 -27.74 -4.17 -3.15
CA HIS A 563 -27.78 -4.55 -1.74
C HIS A 563 -26.98 -3.58 -0.84
N PRO A 564 -27.54 -3.02 0.25
CA PRO A 564 -26.91 -1.94 1.01
C PRO A 564 -25.56 -2.32 1.65
N GLN A 565 -25.36 -3.59 2.04
CA GLN A 565 -24.08 -4.08 2.57
C GLN A 565 -22.94 -4.05 1.52
N ARG A 566 -23.26 -4.09 0.21
CA ARG A 566 -22.28 -4.18 -0.88
C ARG A 566 -21.28 -3.02 -0.87
N LEU A 567 -21.72 -1.82 -0.50
CA LEU A 567 -20.82 -0.66 -0.33
C LEU A 567 -19.85 -0.85 0.85
N ARG A 568 -20.34 -1.37 1.98
CA ARG A 568 -19.55 -1.63 3.19
C ARG A 568 -18.51 -2.73 2.94
N TYR A 569 -18.92 -3.86 2.37
CA TYR A 569 -17.98 -4.93 2.02
C TYR A 569 -16.95 -4.48 0.98
N LYS A 570 -17.33 -3.66 -0.01
CA LYS A 570 -16.38 -3.10 -0.99
C LYS A 570 -15.34 -2.20 -0.31
N ALA A 571 -15.76 -1.36 0.64
CA ALA A 571 -14.85 -0.55 1.45
C ALA A 571 -13.90 -1.41 2.31
N ARG A 572 -14.43 -2.42 3.03
CA ARG A 572 -13.64 -3.36 3.84
C ARG A 572 -12.63 -4.15 3.00
N ALA A 573 -13.07 -4.73 1.87
CA ALA A 573 -12.19 -5.46 0.96
C ALA A 573 -11.13 -4.57 0.29
N SER A 574 -11.43 -3.28 0.07
CA SER A 574 -10.47 -2.27 -0.39
C SER A 574 -9.40 -1.99 0.67
N ALA A 575 -9.79 -1.78 1.93
CA ALA A 575 -8.86 -1.64 3.06
C ALA A 575 -7.91 -2.85 3.17
N HIS A 576 -8.44 -4.08 3.13
CA HIS A 576 -7.61 -5.30 3.18
C HIS A 576 -6.70 -5.46 1.96
N LYS A 577 -7.16 -5.08 0.76
CA LYS A 577 -6.30 -5.03 -0.44
C LYS A 577 -5.11 -4.08 -0.20
N TRP A 578 -5.36 -2.91 0.37
CA TRP A 578 -4.31 -1.91 0.62
C TRP A 578 -3.32 -2.33 1.70
N LEU A 579 -3.74 -3.04 2.75
CA LEU A 579 -2.83 -3.70 3.69
C LEU A 579 -1.96 -4.73 2.96
N LEU A 580 -2.59 -5.71 2.31
CA LEU A 580 -1.92 -6.86 1.68
C LEU A 580 -0.95 -6.46 0.56
N VAL A 581 -1.28 -5.48 -0.29
CA VAL A 581 -0.37 -5.05 -1.37
C VAL A 581 0.93 -4.42 -0.85
N THR A 582 0.96 -3.96 0.41
CA THR A 582 2.17 -3.36 1.00
C THR A 582 3.07 -4.33 1.76
N CYS A 583 2.60 -5.54 2.14
CA CYS A 583 3.39 -6.44 3.00
C CYS A 583 4.71 -6.89 2.33
N PHE A 584 4.69 -7.18 1.02
CA PHE A 584 5.86 -7.57 0.22
C PHE A 584 6.93 -6.47 0.20
N GLY A 585 6.54 -5.23 -0.12
CA GLY A 585 7.46 -4.08 -0.10
C GLY A 585 7.93 -3.72 1.32
N TYR A 586 7.17 -4.08 2.36
CA TYR A 586 7.58 -3.89 3.75
C TYR A 586 8.57 -4.95 4.25
N LEU A 587 8.53 -6.17 3.71
CA LEU A 587 9.46 -7.24 4.05
C LEU A 587 10.91 -6.86 3.71
N GLY A 588 11.14 -6.24 2.54
CA GLY A 588 12.42 -5.67 2.12
C GLY A 588 12.71 -4.25 2.66
N TYR A 589 11.79 -3.61 3.39
CA TYR A 589 11.96 -2.21 3.80
C TYR A 589 13.02 -2.06 4.92
N LYS A 590 14.01 -1.20 4.69
CA LYS A 590 15.17 -1.03 5.60
C LYS A 590 14.84 -0.66 7.06
N ASN A 591 13.67 -0.07 7.33
CA ASN A 591 13.24 0.26 8.71
C ASN A 591 12.11 -0.65 9.22
N ALA A 592 11.77 -1.74 8.52
CA ALA A 592 10.82 -2.73 9.03
C ALA A 592 11.48 -3.59 10.12
N ARG A 593 10.85 -3.65 11.29
CA ARG A 593 11.34 -4.39 12.47
C ARG A 593 11.45 -5.89 12.22
N PHE A 594 10.49 -6.42 11.46
CA PHE A 594 10.40 -7.81 11.06
C PHE A 594 10.52 -7.92 9.53
N GLY A 595 11.50 -7.22 8.98
CA GLY A 595 11.84 -7.27 7.55
C GLY A 595 13.24 -7.85 7.33
N ARG A 596 13.37 -8.73 6.34
CA ARG A 596 14.66 -9.21 5.81
C ARG A 596 14.60 -9.18 4.29
N ILE A 597 15.72 -8.83 3.66
CA ILE A 597 15.80 -8.77 2.20
C ILE A 597 15.79 -10.18 1.62
N GLU A 598 16.40 -11.14 2.31
CA GLU A 598 16.43 -12.56 2.00
C GLU A 598 15.01 -13.15 1.92
N ALA A 599 14.11 -12.68 2.79
CA ALA A 599 12.70 -13.06 2.78
C ALA A 599 11.89 -12.34 1.68
N HIS A 600 12.30 -11.14 1.26
CA HIS A 600 11.72 -10.45 0.10
C HIS A 600 12.15 -11.12 -1.22
N GLU A 601 13.43 -11.45 -1.36
CA GLU A 601 14.00 -12.20 -2.47
C GLU A 601 13.34 -13.57 -2.62
N ALA A 602 13.14 -14.31 -1.51
CA ALA A 602 12.39 -15.57 -1.49
C ALA A 602 10.94 -15.40 -2.02
N VAL A 603 10.20 -14.39 -1.54
CA VAL A 603 8.83 -14.12 -2.04
C VAL A 603 8.83 -13.81 -3.54
N THR A 604 9.81 -13.06 -4.05
CA THR A 604 9.93 -12.84 -5.50
C THR A 604 10.26 -14.12 -6.24
N ALA A 605 11.19 -14.93 -5.74
CA ALA A 605 11.63 -16.17 -6.39
C ALA A 605 10.48 -17.18 -6.54
N TYR A 606 9.70 -17.42 -5.47
CA TYR A 606 8.47 -18.23 -5.54
C TYR A 606 7.41 -17.60 -6.47
N GLY A 607 7.30 -16.26 -6.54
CA GLY A 607 6.36 -15.59 -7.47
C GLY A 607 6.75 -15.74 -8.93
N ARG A 608 8.05 -15.68 -9.24
CA ARG A 608 8.59 -15.92 -10.60
C ARG A 608 8.42 -17.38 -11.01
N GLU A 609 8.64 -18.31 -10.07
CA GLU A 609 8.37 -19.74 -10.26
C GLU A 609 6.87 -20.02 -10.51
N ALA A 610 5.97 -19.44 -9.71
CA ALA A 610 4.53 -19.62 -9.86
C ALA A 610 4.00 -19.12 -11.22
N LEU A 611 4.46 -17.95 -11.70
CA LEU A 611 4.10 -17.45 -13.03
C LEU A 611 4.64 -18.32 -14.17
N LEU A 612 5.81 -18.95 -14.02
CA LEU A 612 6.37 -19.83 -15.05
C LEU A 612 5.62 -21.16 -15.10
N ARG A 613 5.29 -21.75 -13.95
CA ARG A 613 4.40 -22.93 -13.90
C ARG A 613 3.00 -22.64 -14.44
N ALA A 614 2.51 -21.41 -14.27
CA ALA A 614 1.24 -20.98 -14.84
C ALA A 614 1.29 -20.81 -16.37
N LYS A 615 2.41 -20.27 -16.90
CA LYS A 615 2.70 -20.24 -18.34
C LYS A 615 2.72 -21.67 -18.92
N GLU A 616 3.46 -22.58 -18.29
CA GLU A 616 3.55 -23.99 -18.69
C GLU A 616 2.17 -24.67 -18.68
N ALA A 617 1.37 -24.48 -17.62
CA ALA A 617 -0.01 -24.97 -17.54
C ALA A 617 -0.91 -24.47 -18.69
N ALA A 618 -0.72 -23.22 -19.13
CA ALA A 618 -1.47 -22.65 -20.24
C ALA A 618 -1.04 -23.21 -21.60
N GLU A 619 0.27 -23.33 -21.83
CA GLU A 619 0.83 -23.83 -23.09
C GLU A 619 0.57 -25.32 -23.30
N ASP A 620 0.67 -26.14 -22.26
CA ASP A 620 0.31 -27.57 -22.30
C ASP A 620 -1.17 -27.80 -22.64
N LEU A 621 -2.03 -26.83 -22.31
CA LEU A 621 -3.45 -26.80 -22.68
C LEU A 621 -3.71 -26.07 -24.00
N GLY A 622 -2.67 -25.68 -24.75
CA GLY A 622 -2.76 -25.07 -26.07
C GLY A 622 -3.23 -23.61 -26.07
N PHE A 623 -2.89 -22.83 -25.04
CA PHE A 623 -3.06 -21.38 -25.03
C PHE A 623 -1.76 -20.66 -25.42
N GLU A 624 -1.88 -19.59 -26.21
CA GLU A 624 -0.84 -18.59 -26.48
C GLU A 624 -0.74 -17.62 -25.30
N VAL A 625 0.42 -17.54 -24.65
CA VAL A 625 0.66 -16.59 -23.54
C VAL A 625 1.12 -15.25 -24.11
N LEU A 626 0.21 -14.28 -24.16
CA LEU A 626 0.44 -12.96 -24.75
C LEU A 626 1.26 -12.01 -23.87
N HIS A 627 1.16 -12.14 -22.55
CA HIS A 627 1.79 -11.25 -21.57
C HIS A 627 1.82 -11.89 -20.18
N LEU A 628 2.90 -11.69 -19.42
CA LEU A 628 2.96 -11.88 -17.97
C LEU A 628 3.34 -10.57 -17.30
N TYR A 629 2.65 -10.18 -16.23
CA TYR A 629 2.93 -8.95 -15.48
C TYR A 629 2.68 -9.10 -13.99
N VAL A 630 3.75 -9.37 -13.24
CA VAL A 630 3.84 -9.34 -11.77
C VAL A 630 2.98 -10.38 -11.04
N ASP A 631 1.66 -10.26 -11.13
CA ASP A 631 0.64 -11.14 -10.55
C ASP A 631 -0.46 -11.54 -11.57
N GLY A 632 -0.44 -10.98 -12.78
CA GLY A 632 -1.39 -11.29 -13.86
C GLY A 632 -0.77 -11.95 -15.11
N MET A 633 -1.59 -12.71 -15.84
CA MET A 633 -1.27 -13.40 -17.10
C MET A 633 -2.40 -13.23 -18.12
N TRP A 634 -2.05 -12.96 -19.38
CA TRP A 634 -3.00 -12.89 -20.51
C TRP A 634 -2.78 -14.08 -21.44
N VAL A 635 -3.81 -14.92 -21.56
CA VAL A 635 -3.80 -16.18 -22.33
C VAL A 635 -4.87 -16.15 -23.42
N LYS A 636 -4.53 -16.65 -24.60
CA LYS A 636 -5.39 -16.61 -25.80
C LYS A 636 -5.50 -17.99 -26.41
N LYS A 637 -6.69 -18.36 -26.89
CA LYS A 637 -6.92 -19.61 -27.64
C LYS A 637 -8.10 -19.41 -28.58
N ALA A 638 -7.94 -19.81 -29.84
CA ALA A 638 -8.95 -19.54 -30.86
C ALA A 638 -10.33 -20.13 -30.46
N GLY A 639 -11.36 -19.29 -30.42
CA GLY A 639 -12.72 -19.64 -30.00
C GLY A 639 -12.97 -19.61 -28.49
N ALA A 640 -11.94 -19.49 -27.65
CA ALA A 640 -12.07 -19.36 -26.19
C ALA A 640 -12.59 -17.96 -25.84
N SER A 641 -13.91 -17.88 -25.71
CA SER A 641 -14.69 -16.64 -25.73
C SER A 641 -15.62 -16.50 -24.52
N ARG A 642 -15.74 -17.56 -23.70
CA ARG A 642 -16.60 -17.67 -22.50
C ARG A 642 -15.75 -18.05 -21.29
N VAL A 643 -16.23 -17.70 -20.08
CA VAL A 643 -15.54 -18.01 -18.81
C VAL A 643 -15.22 -19.50 -18.66
N ALA A 644 -16.15 -20.38 -19.05
CA ALA A 644 -15.99 -21.83 -18.97
C ALA A 644 -14.80 -22.36 -19.80
N ASP A 645 -14.46 -21.71 -20.91
CA ASP A 645 -13.40 -22.13 -21.82
C ASP A 645 -12.00 -22.01 -21.16
N PHE A 646 -11.89 -21.17 -20.11
CA PHE A 646 -10.67 -20.95 -19.33
C PHE A 646 -10.63 -21.73 -18.01
N GLN A 647 -11.73 -22.37 -17.57
CA GLN A 647 -11.74 -23.09 -16.29
C GLN A 647 -10.66 -24.18 -16.19
N PRO A 648 -10.41 -25.03 -17.23
CA PRO A 648 -9.39 -26.07 -17.14
C PRO A 648 -7.97 -25.54 -16.93
N VAL A 649 -7.64 -24.35 -17.46
CA VAL A 649 -6.33 -23.73 -17.24
C VAL A 649 -6.24 -23.07 -15.87
N LEU A 650 -7.33 -22.52 -15.31
CA LEU A 650 -7.34 -22.07 -13.91
C LEU A 650 -7.06 -23.24 -12.95
N ASP A 651 -7.75 -24.38 -13.14
CA ASP A 651 -7.63 -25.56 -12.28
C ASP A 651 -6.20 -26.16 -12.35
N GLU A 652 -5.62 -26.23 -13.55
CA GLU A 652 -4.25 -26.71 -13.75
C GLU A 652 -3.19 -25.76 -13.16
N ILE A 653 -3.40 -24.44 -13.22
CA ILE A 653 -2.53 -23.46 -12.54
C ILE A 653 -2.59 -23.65 -11.02
N VAL A 654 -3.78 -23.80 -10.43
CA VAL A 654 -3.93 -24.08 -8.99
C VAL A 654 -3.21 -25.39 -8.63
N ARG A 655 -3.37 -26.44 -9.45
CA ARG A 655 -2.74 -27.76 -9.24
C ARG A 655 -1.20 -27.71 -9.29
N ARG A 656 -0.59 -26.91 -10.18
CA ARG A 656 0.89 -26.79 -10.29
C ARG A 656 1.53 -25.82 -9.29
N THR A 657 0.78 -24.85 -8.78
CA THR A 657 1.32 -23.75 -7.96
C THR A 657 0.91 -23.80 -6.49
N GLY A 658 -0.21 -24.46 -6.14
CA GLY A 658 -0.80 -24.40 -4.80
C GLY A 658 -1.44 -23.05 -4.45
N LEU A 659 -1.49 -22.10 -5.40
CA LEU A 659 -1.93 -20.72 -5.18
C LEU A 659 -3.27 -20.45 -5.89
N PRO A 660 -4.17 -19.66 -5.27
CA PRO A 660 -5.48 -19.35 -5.86
C PRO A 660 -5.36 -18.31 -6.98
N VAL A 661 -5.89 -18.63 -8.16
CA VAL A 661 -6.09 -17.70 -9.29
C VAL A 661 -7.57 -17.44 -9.54
N ALA A 662 -7.88 -16.36 -10.26
CA ALA A 662 -9.21 -16.09 -10.82
C ALA A 662 -9.10 -15.52 -12.23
N LEU A 663 -10.15 -15.73 -13.03
CA LEU A 663 -10.34 -15.01 -14.28
C LEU A 663 -10.92 -13.62 -13.98
N GLU A 664 -10.18 -12.56 -14.27
CA GLU A 664 -10.64 -11.16 -14.14
C GLU A 664 -11.60 -10.76 -15.27
N GLY A 665 -11.61 -11.51 -16.38
CA GLY A 665 -12.54 -11.35 -17.50
C GLY A 665 -12.05 -12.02 -18.79
N VAL A 666 -12.94 -12.11 -19.78
CA VAL A 666 -12.60 -12.47 -21.17
C VAL A 666 -12.77 -11.23 -22.04
N TYR A 667 -11.73 -10.87 -22.77
CA TYR A 667 -11.72 -9.76 -23.73
C TYR A 667 -12.39 -10.17 -25.05
N ARG A 668 -13.35 -9.34 -25.50
CA ARG A 668 -13.78 -9.36 -26.90
C ARG A 668 -12.67 -8.83 -27.80
N TRP A 669 -11.97 -7.80 -27.34
CA TRP A 669 -10.75 -7.29 -27.97
C TRP A 669 -9.81 -6.65 -26.94
N LEU A 670 -8.50 -6.78 -27.14
CA LEU A 670 -7.44 -6.26 -26.26
C LEU A 670 -6.28 -5.71 -27.10
N ALA A 671 -5.84 -4.49 -26.82
CA ALA A 671 -4.73 -3.83 -27.49
C ALA A 671 -3.54 -3.61 -26.57
N PHE A 672 -2.38 -4.20 -26.91
CA PHE A 672 -1.09 -3.94 -26.26
C PHE A 672 -0.27 -2.92 -27.06
N LEU A 673 0.22 -1.86 -26.42
CA LEU A 673 0.86 -0.73 -27.09
C LEU A 673 2.39 -0.75 -27.01
N PRO A 674 3.11 -0.48 -28.11
CA PRO A 674 4.56 -0.22 -28.09
C PRO A 674 4.87 1.17 -27.52
N SER A 675 6.13 1.42 -27.20
CA SER A 675 6.64 2.69 -26.67
C SER A 675 6.36 3.86 -27.62
N ARG A 676 6.13 5.04 -27.03
CA ARG A 676 5.98 6.29 -27.78
C ARG A 676 7.29 6.80 -28.41
N GLN A 677 8.44 6.25 -27.99
CA GLN A 677 9.77 6.64 -28.47
C GLN A 677 10.33 5.65 -29.49
N ASP A 678 9.94 4.37 -29.42
CA ASP A 678 10.36 3.33 -30.35
C ASP A 678 9.22 2.30 -30.50
N GLY A 679 8.68 2.19 -31.72
CA GLY A 679 7.58 1.28 -32.03
C GLY A 679 7.93 -0.21 -31.86
N ARG A 680 9.22 -0.55 -31.75
CA ARG A 680 9.72 -1.92 -31.54
C ARG A 680 9.80 -2.31 -30.07
N VAL A 681 9.70 -1.35 -29.15
CA VAL A 681 9.85 -1.59 -27.70
C VAL A 681 8.47 -1.75 -27.07
N PRO A 682 8.03 -2.97 -26.70
CA PRO A 682 6.77 -3.18 -25.99
C PRO A 682 6.77 -2.49 -24.60
N VAL A 683 5.60 -2.09 -24.12
CA VAL A 683 5.44 -1.49 -22.77
C VAL A 683 4.34 -2.20 -21.99
N ALA A 684 4.74 -3.13 -21.13
CA ALA A 684 3.87 -3.96 -20.30
C ALA A 684 2.62 -3.27 -19.71
N ASN A 685 2.78 -2.10 -19.08
CA ASN A 685 1.66 -1.41 -18.41
C ASN A 685 0.80 -0.52 -19.33
N ARG A 686 0.98 -0.57 -20.66
CA ARG A 686 0.20 0.22 -21.64
C ARG A 686 -0.66 -0.68 -22.51
N TYR A 687 -1.89 -0.90 -22.06
CA TYR A 687 -2.90 -1.66 -22.79
C TYR A 687 -4.31 -1.16 -22.50
N PHE A 688 -5.24 -1.45 -23.40
CA PHE A 688 -6.66 -1.25 -23.18
C PHE A 688 -7.49 -2.27 -23.96
N GLY A 689 -8.66 -2.65 -23.45
CA GLY A 689 -9.54 -3.62 -24.09
C GLY A 689 -10.95 -3.58 -23.54
N ALA A 690 -11.90 -4.14 -24.30
CA ALA A 690 -13.27 -4.35 -23.87
C ALA A 690 -13.51 -5.84 -23.59
N TYR A 691 -14.07 -6.14 -22.42
CA TYR A 691 -14.58 -7.46 -22.08
C TYR A 691 -15.83 -7.82 -22.89
N GLN A 692 -16.24 -9.08 -22.87
CA GLN A 692 -17.44 -9.57 -23.58
C GLN A 692 -18.74 -8.87 -23.12
N ASP A 693 -18.82 -8.45 -21.86
CA ASP A 693 -19.93 -7.67 -21.30
C ASP A 693 -19.93 -6.19 -21.71
N GLY A 694 -18.89 -5.74 -22.43
CA GLY A 694 -18.66 -4.35 -22.81
C GLY A 694 -17.86 -3.53 -21.78
N THR A 695 -17.50 -4.09 -20.62
CA THR A 695 -16.72 -3.38 -19.60
C THR A 695 -15.31 -3.09 -20.10
N LEU A 696 -14.88 -1.83 -19.98
CA LEU A 696 -13.55 -1.36 -20.41
C LEU A 696 -12.49 -1.52 -19.32
N LYS A 697 -11.37 -2.15 -19.67
CA LYS A 697 -10.17 -2.23 -18.83
C LYS A 697 -9.02 -1.48 -19.51
N VAL A 698 -8.43 -0.51 -18.79
CA VAL A 698 -7.54 0.53 -19.35
C VAL A 698 -6.33 0.74 -18.43
N ARG A 699 -5.12 0.73 -18.99
CA ARG A 699 -3.84 0.92 -18.30
C ARG A 699 -2.85 1.77 -19.12
N GLY A 700 -2.08 2.62 -18.44
CA GLY A 700 -0.91 3.33 -19.00
C GLY A 700 -1.17 4.40 -20.08
N VAL A 701 -2.38 4.49 -20.62
CA VAL A 701 -2.83 5.59 -21.49
C VAL A 701 -3.32 6.79 -20.68
N GLU A 702 -3.45 7.93 -21.36
CA GLU A 702 -3.70 9.25 -20.80
C GLU A 702 -4.99 9.35 -19.95
N ALA A 703 -6.05 8.58 -20.25
CA ALA A 703 -7.29 8.46 -19.47
C ALA A 703 -7.11 7.90 -18.04
N ARG A 704 -5.95 7.32 -17.73
CA ARG A 704 -5.61 6.82 -16.38
C ARG A 704 -4.40 7.55 -15.78
N ARG A 705 -3.96 8.65 -16.41
CA ARG A 705 -2.84 9.48 -15.95
C ARG A 705 -3.33 10.66 -15.13
N ARG A 706 -2.80 10.80 -13.90
CA ARG A 706 -3.16 11.88 -12.96
C ARG A 706 -2.59 13.25 -13.38
N ASP A 707 -1.73 13.29 -14.39
CA ASP A 707 -1.13 14.49 -14.98
C ASP A 707 -1.77 14.92 -16.31
N THR A 708 -2.80 14.22 -16.78
CA THR A 708 -3.53 14.55 -18.02
C THR A 708 -4.71 15.51 -17.76
N PRO A 709 -4.90 16.56 -18.58
CA PRO A 709 -6.08 17.45 -18.54
C PRO A 709 -7.42 16.71 -18.63
N HIS A 710 -8.42 17.15 -17.90
CA HIS A 710 -9.72 16.48 -17.80
C HIS A 710 -10.43 16.33 -19.15
N PHE A 711 -10.33 17.32 -20.05
CA PHE A 711 -10.93 17.22 -21.38
C PHE A 711 -10.31 16.09 -22.24
N LEU A 712 -9.04 15.75 -22.01
CA LEU A 712 -8.34 14.66 -22.70
C LEU A 712 -8.63 13.30 -22.09
N VAL A 713 -8.85 13.23 -20.77
CA VAL A 713 -9.35 12.02 -20.10
C VAL A 713 -10.71 11.65 -20.69
N ARG A 714 -11.68 12.57 -20.67
CA ARG A 714 -13.01 12.32 -21.26
C ARG A 714 -12.94 12.01 -22.74
N LEU A 715 -12.10 12.69 -23.53
CA LEU A 715 -11.94 12.38 -24.95
C LEU A 715 -11.48 10.93 -25.18
N GLN A 716 -10.47 10.46 -24.45
CA GLN A 716 -10.05 9.06 -24.57
C GLN A 716 -11.12 8.09 -24.06
N GLU A 717 -11.85 8.42 -22.99
CA GLU A 717 -12.95 7.58 -22.49
C GLU A 717 -14.09 7.49 -23.53
N GLU A 718 -14.56 8.60 -24.10
CA GLU A 718 -15.53 8.63 -25.21
C GLU A 718 -15.07 7.81 -26.44
N MET A 719 -13.78 7.90 -26.80
CA MET A 719 -13.21 7.13 -27.91
C MET A 719 -13.20 5.62 -27.60
N LEU A 720 -12.87 5.25 -26.37
CA LEU A 720 -12.82 3.86 -25.91
C LEU A 720 -14.23 3.27 -25.75
N GLU A 721 -15.19 4.04 -25.22
CA GLU A 721 -16.61 3.66 -25.11
C GLU A 721 -17.21 3.36 -26.48
N ARG A 722 -16.91 4.19 -27.49
CA ARG A 722 -17.34 3.93 -28.86
C ARG A 722 -16.72 2.65 -29.45
N LEU A 723 -15.45 2.36 -29.15
CA LEU A 723 -14.81 1.09 -29.56
C LEU A 723 -15.34 -0.11 -28.76
N ALA A 724 -15.80 0.09 -27.51
CA ALA A 724 -16.48 -0.93 -26.72
C ALA A 724 -17.91 -1.22 -27.20
N GLN A 725 -18.52 -0.32 -27.97
CA GLN A 725 -19.80 -0.54 -28.68
C GLN A 725 -19.64 -1.31 -29.99
N ALA A 726 -18.43 -1.44 -30.55
CA ALA A 726 -18.20 -2.24 -31.76
C ALA A 726 -18.41 -3.73 -31.47
N GLN A 727 -19.40 -4.34 -32.12
CA GLN A 727 -19.75 -5.76 -32.00
C GLN A 727 -19.43 -6.51 -33.29
N GLY A 728 -19.04 -7.78 -33.15
CA GLY A 728 -18.82 -8.68 -34.27
C GLY A 728 -18.90 -10.14 -33.82
N ALA A 729 -19.40 -11.01 -34.69
CA ALA A 729 -19.31 -12.46 -34.52
C ALA A 729 -17.87 -12.93 -34.78
N GLY A 730 -17.07 -13.02 -33.71
CA GLY A 730 -15.67 -13.44 -33.74
C GLY A 730 -14.67 -12.35 -34.14
N ALA A 731 -13.39 -12.72 -34.18
CA ALA A 731 -12.26 -11.80 -34.31
C ALA A 731 -12.30 -10.92 -35.57
N ALA A 732 -12.51 -11.52 -36.76
CA ALA A 732 -12.41 -10.81 -38.04
C ALA A 732 -13.50 -9.74 -38.22
N SER A 733 -14.74 -10.04 -37.84
CA SER A 733 -15.85 -9.08 -37.90
C SER A 733 -15.73 -8.01 -36.81
N THR A 734 -15.24 -8.37 -35.61
CA THR A 734 -14.92 -7.38 -34.56
C THR A 734 -13.83 -6.40 -35.03
N ALA A 735 -12.80 -6.89 -35.72
CA ALA A 735 -11.78 -6.03 -36.32
C ALA A 735 -12.34 -5.06 -37.37
N ALA A 736 -13.30 -5.50 -38.19
CA ALA A 736 -13.99 -4.64 -39.16
C ALA A 736 -14.85 -3.56 -38.47
N ALA A 737 -15.69 -3.94 -37.50
CA ALA A 737 -16.53 -3.00 -36.74
C ALA A 737 -15.70 -1.93 -35.97
N LEU A 738 -14.50 -2.30 -35.49
CA LEU A 738 -13.56 -1.35 -34.90
C LEU A 738 -12.98 -0.37 -35.94
N GLN A 739 -12.74 -0.79 -37.19
CA GLN A 739 -12.32 0.11 -38.28
C GLN A 739 -13.45 1.03 -38.75
N GLU A 740 -14.70 0.55 -38.79
CA GLU A 740 -15.89 1.35 -39.13
C GLU A 740 -16.11 2.53 -38.15
N CYS A 741 -15.59 2.44 -36.93
CA CYS A 741 -15.61 3.55 -35.98
C CYS A 741 -14.69 4.73 -36.38
N LEU A 742 -13.65 4.50 -37.20
CA LEU A 742 -12.58 5.48 -37.47
C LEU A 742 -13.07 6.84 -38.01
N PRO A 743 -13.95 6.94 -39.02
CA PRO A 743 -14.40 8.23 -39.53
C PRO A 743 -15.12 9.06 -38.46
N GLY A 744 -15.92 8.40 -37.61
CA GLY A 744 -16.62 9.04 -36.51
C GLY A 744 -15.71 9.49 -35.37
N LEU A 745 -14.65 8.72 -35.09
CA LEU A 745 -13.60 9.08 -34.13
C LEU A 745 -12.80 10.30 -34.63
N VAL A 746 -12.37 10.31 -35.91
CA VAL A 746 -11.70 11.46 -36.54
C VAL A 746 -12.62 12.69 -36.57
N ALA A 747 -13.91 12.53 -36.83
CA ALA A 747 -14.88 13.62 -36.75
C ALA A 747 -15.01 14.20 -35.33
N ARG A 748 -15.01 13.36 -34.27
CA ARG A 748 -15.00 13.84 -32.87
C ARG A 748 -13.71 14.62 -32.56
N LEU A 749 -12.55 14.11 -32.98
CA LEU A 749 -11.26 14.80 -32.82
C LEU A 749 -11.24 16.18 -33.49
N ARG A 750 -11.73 16.29 -34.72
CA ARG A 750 -11.87 17.58 -35.42
C ARG A 750 -12.79 18.54 -34.68
N ARG A 751 -13.92 18.07 -34.13
CA ARG A 751 -14.84 18.90 -33.29
C ARG A 751 -14.15 19.40 -32.00
N VAL A 752 -13.39 18.55 -31.30
CA VAL A 752 -12.68 18.95 -30.08
C VAL A 752 -11.56 19.94 -30.37
N LEU A 753 -10.78 19.73 -31.43
CA LEU A 753 -9.76 20.69 -31.87
C LEU A 753 -10.39 22.03 -32.31
N ALA A 754 -11.55 22.03 -32.96
CA ALA A 754 -12.28 23.25 -33.30
C ALA A 754 -12.91 23.95 -32.08
N ALA A 755 -13.27 23.23 -31.02
CA ALA A 755 -13.71 23.81 -29.75
C ALA A 755 -12.52 24.46 -29.01
N LEU A 756 -11.38 23.75 -28.94
CA LEU A 756 -10.14 24.24 -28.34
C LEU A 756 -9.61 25.51 -29.03
N ARG A 757 -9.51 25.49 -30.38
CA ARG A 757 -9.07 26.65 -31.17
C ARG A 757 -9.99 27.86 -31.02
N ALA A 758 -11.28 27.63 -30.77
CA ALA A 758 -12.29 28.68 -30.55
C ALA A 758 -12.50 29.06 -29.07
N GLY A 759 -11.63 28.62 -28.15
CA GLY A 759 -11.73 28.95 -26.72
C GLY A 759 -12.96 28.38 -25.98
N ARG A 760 -13.68 27.41 -26.59
CA ARG A 760 -14.93 26.84 -26.06
C ARG A 760 -14.75 25.69 -25.06
N ILE A 761 -13.51 25.34 -24.72
CA ILE A 761 -13.20 24.39 -23.64
C ILE A 761 -12.95 25.20 -22.35
N PRO A 762 -13.70 25.00 -21.26
CA PRO A 762 -13.50 25.74 -20.01
C PRO A 762 -12.09 25.55 -19.45
N LEU A 763 -11.49 26.63 -18.94
CA LEU A 763 -10.09 26.61 -18.47
C LEU A 763 -9.83 25.57 -17.37
N ALA A 764 -10.82 25.29 -16.52
CA ALA A 764 -10.76 24.25 -15.49
C ALA A 764 -10.52 22.84 -16.06
N GLU A 765 -10.95 22.56 -17.29
CA GLU A 765 -10.74 21.27 -17.94
C GLU A 765 -9.33 21.12 -18.55
N LEU A 766 -8.66 22.25 -18.80
CA LEU A 766 -7.29 22.34 -19.30
C LEU A 766 -6.24 22.14 -18.20
N VAL A 767 -6.64 22.10 -16.93
CA VAL A 767 -5.74 22.03 -15.76
C VAL A 767 -4.93 20.74 -15.74
N VAL A 768 -3.63 20.91 -15.54
CA VAL A 768 -2.60 19.88 -15.39
C VAL A 768 -2.19 19.81 -13.91
N ALA A 769 -2.00 18.60 -13.38
CA ALA A 769 -1.89 18.38 -11.93
C ALA A 769 -0.68 17.50 -11.53
N HIS A 770 0.53 18.06 -11.63
CA HIS A 770 1.80 17.39 -11.34
C HIS A 770 2.13 17.36 -9.84
N LYS A 771 2.94 16.40 -9.37
CA LYS A 771 3.58 16.47 -8.04
C LYS A 771 4.85 17.33 -8.09
N LEU A 772 5.08 18.15 -7.06
CA LEU A 772 6.37 18.78 -6.82
C LEU A 772 7.34 17.74 -6.23
N SER A 773 8.47 17.47 -6.88
CA SER A 773 9.37 16.34 -6.53
C SER A 773 10.46 16.65 -5.51
N ARG A 774 10.75 17.93 -5.27
CA ARG A 774 11.82 18.47 -4.41
C ARG A 774 11.53 19.94 -4.10
N ASP A 775 12.27 20.55 -3.19
CA ASP A 775 12.10 21.98 -2.90
C ASP A 775 12.55 22.86 -4.07
N LEU A 776 11.99 24.07 -4.19
CA LEU A 776 12.15 24.92 -5.39
C LEU A 776 13.61 25.33 -5.64
N THR A 777 14.41 25.47 -4.58
CA THR A 777 15.85 25.75 -4.63
C THR A 777 16.70 24.60 -5.18
N GLU A 778 16.16 23.38 -5.26
CA GLU A 778 16.88 22.19 -5.73
C GLU A 778 16.68 21.89 -7.24
N PHE A 779 15.94 22.73 -7.96
CA PHE A 779 15.76 22.62 -9.42
C PHE A 779 16.81 23.44 -10.19
N ARG A 780 17.78 22.76 -10.84
CA ARG A 780 18.69 23.40 -11.81
C ARG A 780 17.95 23.97 -13.02
N THR A 781 16.90 23.29 -13.45
CA THR A 781 15.99 23.72 -14.53
C THR A 781 14.55 23.58 -14.02
N PRO A 782 13.81 24.68 -13.83
CA PRO A 782 12.43 24.61 -13.34
C PRO A 782 11.52 23.85 -14.31
N SER A 783 10.95 22.73 -13.84
CA SER A 783 9.85 22.04 -14.55
C SER A 783 8.59 22.93 -14.61
N PRO A 784 7.59 22.64 -15.47
CA PRO A 784 6.32 23.37 -15.48
C PRO A 784 5.65 23.46 -14.08
N ALA A 785 5.72 22.38 -13.30
CA ALA A 785 5.24 22.34 -11.92
C ALA A 785 6.06 23.22 -10.97
N ALA A 786 7.38 23.30 -11.16
CA ALA A 786 8.25 24.18 -10.36
C ALA A 786 8.04 25.66 -10.72
N ARG A 787 7.84 25.99 -12.00
CA ARG A 787 7.49 27.36 -12.44
C ARG A 787 6.15 27.81 -11.84
N ALA A 788 5.12 26.95 -11.89
CA ALA A 788 3.83 27.20 -11.27
C ALA A 788 3.91 27.32 -9.73
N ALA A 789 4.66 26.44 -9.05
CA ALA A 789 4.86 26.55 -7.60
C ALA A 789 5.68 27.80 -7.21
N GLY A 790 6.58 28.29 -8.07
CA GLY A 790 7.26 29.58 -7.89
C GLY A 790 6.31 30.78 -7.97
N GLN A 791 5.34 30.77 -8.90
CA GLN A 791 4.27 31.78 -8.95
C GLN A 791 3.45 31.78 -7.66
N LEU A 792 3.07 30.59 -7.17
CA LEU A 792 2.32 30.44 -5.91
C LEU A 792 3.14 30.93 -4.71
N GLN A 793 4.45 30.61 -4.64
CA GLN A 793 5.35 31.10 -3.60
C GLN A 793 5.46 32.64 -3.60
N ALA A 794 5.53 33.27 -4.79
CA ALA A 794 5.53 34.73 -4.91
C ALA A 794 4.21 35.36 -4.44
N ALA A 795 3.08 34.63 -4.58
CA ALA A 795 1.77 34.98 -4.02
C ALA A 795 1.58 34.52 -2.55
N GLY A 796 2.65 34.14 -1.84
CA GLY A 796 2.63 33.69 -0.44
C GLY A 796 2.13 32.25 -0.20
N LYS A 797 1.62 31.56 -1.23
CA LYS A 797 1.15 30.17 -1.18
C LYS A 797 2.33 29.19 -1.31
N VAL A 798 3.06 28.98 -0.22
CA VAL A 798 4.21 28.05 -0.18
C VAL A 798 3.76 26.58 -0.27
N LEU A 799 4.26 25.85 -1.27
CA LEU A 799 4.07 24.40 -1.41
C LEU A 799 5.30 23.61 -0.96
N LYS A 800 5.07 22.38 -0.49
CA LYS A 800 6.07 21.42 -0.01
C LYS A 800 6.27 20.24 -0.99
N PRO A 801 7.45 19.60 -1.02
CA PRO A 801 7.70 18.44 -1.85
C PRO A 801 6.71 17.30 -1.55
N GLY A 802 6.12 16.72 -2.60
CA GLY A 802 5.06 15.72 -2.53
C GLY A 802 3.63 16.27 -2.65
N GLN A 803 3.42 17.58 -2.48
CA GLN A 803 2.14 18.21 -2.84
C GLN A 803 1.95 18.25 -4.36
N ARG A 804 0.68 18.40 -4.79
CA ARG A 804 0.33 18.63 -6.20
C ARG A 804 0.33 20.13 -6.50
N VAL A 805 0.76 20.47 -7.70
CA VAL A 805 0.70 21.82 -8.27
C VAL A 805 -0.28 21.77 -9.43
N LEU A 806 -1.31 22.61 -9.38
CA LEU A 806 -2.30 22.79 -10.44
C LEU A 806 -1.87 23.95 -11.34
N PHE A 807 -1.89 23.78 -12.65
CA PHE A 807 -1.57 24.84 -13.61
C PHE A 807 -2.17 24.59 -14.99
N ILE A 808 -2.28 25.62 -15.82
CA ILE A 808 -2.51 25.51 -17.26
C ILE A 808 -1.25 25.90 -18.04
N TYR A 809 -1.14 25.49 -19.31
CA TYR A 809 -0.08 25.94 -20.21
C TYR A 809 -0.47 27.26 -20.91
N THR A 810 0.46 28.20 -20.92
CA THR A 810 0.30 29.54 -21.52
C THR A 810 1.45 29.86 -22.47
N ARG A 811 1.24 30.85 -23.36
CA ARG A 811 2.24 31.33 -24.33
C ARG A 811 3.14 32.40 -23.70
N GLY A 812 4.40 32.47 -24.15
CA GLY A 812 5.43 33.32 -23.55
C GLY A 812 6.00 32.72 -22.26
N GLU A 813 7.00 33.35 -21.64
CA GLU A 813 7.47 32.94 -20.31
C GLU A 813 6.52 33.47 -19.21
N PRO A 814 6.27 32.72 -18.12
CA PRO A 814 6.92 31.48 -17.72
C PRO A 814 6.25 30.20 -18.27
N GLY A 815 5.48 30.27 -19.37
CA GLY A 815 4.90 29.13 -20.07
C GLY A 815 3.85 28.30 -19.30
N VAL A 816 3.46 28.77 -18.12
CA VAL A 816 2.40 28.21 -17.27
C VAL A 816 1.70 29.34 -16.50
N HIS A 817 0.45 29.10 -16.12
CA HIS A 817 -0.26 29.86 -15.09
C HIS A 817 -0.74 28.91 -14.00
N ALA A 818 -0.25 29.08 -12.78
CA ALA A 818 -0.68 28.30 -11.62
C ALA A 818 -2.16 28.56 -11.32
N TRP A 819 -2.94 27.48 -11.19
CA TRP A 819 -4.40 27.55 -11.11
C TRP A 819 -4.90 28.27 -9.85
N ASP A 820 -4.16 28.14 -8.76
CA ASP A 820 -4.53 28.65 -7.44
C ASP A 820 -3.98 30.06 -7.16
N LEU A 821 -3.68 30.84 -8.20
CA LEU A 821 -3.37 32.26 -8.07
C LEU A 821 -4.67 33.07 -7.85
N PRO A 822 -4.64 34.19 -7.10
CA PRO A 822 -5.81 35.05 -6.92
C PRO A 822 -6.35 35.68 -8.22
N GLN A 823 -5.51 35.76 -9.25
CA GLN A 823 -5.89 36.26 -10.57
C GLN A 823 -6.18 35.07 -11.51
N PRO A 824 -7.37 34.99 -12.13
CA PRO A 824 -7.70 33.92 -13.05
C PRO A 824 -6.81 33.97 -14.31
N PRO A 825 -6.46 32.82 -14.90
CA PRO A 825 -5.70 32.80 -16.14
C PRO A 825 -6.44 33.51 -17.29
N ASN A 826 -5.76 34.41 -17.99
CA ASN A 826 -6.29 35.07 -19.18
C ASN A 826 -6.58 34.03 -20.28
N PRO A 827 -7.83 33.84 -20.75
CA PRO A 827 -8.17 32.86 -21.79
C PRO A 827 -7.37 33.03 -23.08
N ALA A 828 -7.06 34.28 -23.46
CA ALA A 828 -6.29 34.59 -24.66
C ALA A 828 -4.81 34.14 -24.56
N SER A 829 -4.30 33.87 -23.35
CA SER A 829 -2.90 33.44 -23.12
C SER A 829 -2.66 31.93 -23.29
N VAL A 830 -3.72 31.12 -23.38
CA VAL A 830 -3.65 29.64 -23.43
C VAL A 830 -2.78 29.14 -24.59
N ASP A 831 -1.94 28.13 -24.32
CA ASP A 831 -1.14 27.45 -25.34
C ASP A 831 -1.99 26.41 -26.12
N VAL A 832 -2.86 26.92 -26.99
CA VAL A 832 -3.75 26.12 -27.86
C VAL A 832 -2.96 25.12 -28.71
N ALA A 833 -1.75 25.47 -29.16
CA ALA A 833 -0.92 24.58 -29.96
C ALA A 833 -0.46 23.35 -29.16
N ARG A 834 0.01 23.55 -27.92
CA ARG A 834 0.40 22.47 -27.01
C ARG A 834 -0.78 21.60 -26.56
N TYR A 835 -1.94 22.20 -26.28
CA TYR A 835 -3.15 21.41 -25.99
C TYR A 835 -3.62 20.60 -27.21
N ALA A 836 -3.49 21.13 -28.43
CA ALA A 836 -3.78 20.40 -29.66
C ALA A 836 -2.77 19.26 -29.92
N GLU A 837 -1.49 19.46 -29.62
CA GLU A 837 -0.46 18.43 -29.67
C GLU A 837 -0.73 17.31 -28.64
N LEU A 838 -1.12 17.66 -27.41
CA LEU A 838 -1.55 16.68 -26.40
C LEU A 838 -2.83 15.93 -26.84
N THR A 839 -3.75 16.60 -27.51
CA THR A 839 -4.96 15.98 -28.11
C THR A 839 -4.59 14.95 -29.16
N LEU A 840 -3.70 15.30 -30.10
CA LEU A 840 -3.19 14.39 -31.13
C LEU A 840 -2.51 13.16 -30.51
N ARG A 841 -1.62 13.38 -29.54
CA ARG A 841 -0.85 12.31 -28.88
C ARG A 841 -1.75 11.33 -28.11
N ALA A 842 -2.75 11.84 -27.41
CA ALA A 842 -3.75 11.02 -26.72
C ALA A 842 -4.60 10.23 -27.72
N ALA A 843 -5.04 10.86 -28.81
CA ALA A 843 -5.81 10.17 -29.85
C ALA A 843 -5.00 9.05 -30.55
N ALA A 844 -3.75 9.32 -30.92
CA ALA A 844 -2.90 8.35 -31.61
C ALA A 844 -2.67 7.08 -30.76
N ALA A 845 -2.55 7.22 -29.44
CA ALA A 845 -2.43 6.08 -28.53
C ALA A 845 -3.63 5.12 -28.55
N ILE A 846 -4.83 5.59 -28.93
CA ILE A 846 -6.04 4.78 -29.05
C ILE A 846 -6.24 4.25 -30.48
N LEU A 847 -5.78 4.98 -31.51
CA LEU A 847 -5.97 4.60 -32.92
C LEU A 847 -4.81 3.77 -33.52
N GLN A 848 -3.64 3.73 -32.88
CA GLN A 848 -2.50 2.93 -33.32
C GLN A 848 -2.81 1.42 -33.51
N PRO A 849 -3.58 0.74 -32.62
CA PRO A 849 -3.99 -0.66 -32.83
C PRO A 849 -4.87 -0.87 -34.08
N LEU A 850 -5.53 0.19 -34.55
CA LEU A 850 -6.33 0.21 -35.78
C LEU A 850 -5.52 0.62 -37.01
N ARG A 851 -4.17 0.55 -36.91
CA ARG A 851 -3.18 0.90 -37.96
C ARG A 851 -3.18 2.39 -38.37
N VAL A 852 -3.57 3.29 -37.46
CA VAL A 852 -3.50 4.74 -37.66
C VAL A 852 -2.34 5.32 -36.85
N GLU A 853 -1.24 5.67 -37.52
CA GLU A 853 -0.06 6.24 -36.86
C GLU A 853 -0.24 7.73 -36.51
N GLU A 854 0.58 8.24 -35.58
CA GLU A 854 0.53 9.65 -35.17
C GLU A 854 0.87 10.60 -36.33
N ALA A 855 1.72 10.19 -37.28
CA ALA A 855 2.02 10.95 -38.49
C ALA A 855 0.80 11.09 -39.41
N THR A 856 0.13 9.96 -39.70
CA THR A 856 -1.12 9.92 -40.49
C THR A 856 -2.22 10.75 -39.83
N LEU A 857 -2.40 10.59 -38.51
CA LEU A 857 -3.39 11.34 -37.74
C LEU A 857 -3.07 12.84 -37.68
N ARG A 858 -1.79 13.22 -37.64
CA ARG A 858 -1.36 14.62 -37.75
C ARG A 858 -1.75 15.22 -39.09
N GLN A 859 -1.53 14.50 -40.19
CA GLN A 859 -1.95 14.94 -41.53
C GLN A 859 -3.48 15.15 -41.59
N TRP A 860 -4.28 14.19 -41.11
CA TRP A 860 -5.75 14.27 -41.10
C TRP A 860 -6.35 15.37 -40.21
N LEU A 861 -5.61 15.92 -39.24
CA LEU A 861 -6.13 16.89 -38.25
C LEU A 861 -5.51 18.31 -38.34
N PHE A 862 -4.36 18.45 -39.02
CA PHE A 862 -3.60 19.70 -39.07
C PHE A 862 -3.17 20.13 -40.48
N SER A 863 -3.33 19.31 -41.51
CA SER A 863 -3.21 19.75 -42.91
C SER A 863 -4.59 20.02 -43.52
N ASN A 864 -4.63 20.71 -44.66
CA ASN A 864 -5.85 20.90 -45.44
C ASN A 864 -6.30 19.62 -46.20
N ALA A 865 -5.57 18.50 -46.09
CA ALA A 865 -6.08 17.23 -46.57
C ALA A 865 -7.31 16.81 -45.75
N GLY A 866 -8.42 16.55 -46.44
CA GLY A 866 -9.62 15.99 -45.85
C GLY A 866 -9.38 14.59 -45.26
N TYR A 867 -10.45 13.94 -44.79
CA TYR A 867 -10.36 12.49 -44.55
C TYR A 867 -10.39 11.80 -45.92
N LEU A 868 -9.21 11.60 -46.50
CA LEU A 868 -9.01 10.60 -47.54
C LEU A 868 -9.05 9.23 -46.87
N ALA A 869 -9.71 8.26 -47.52
CA ALA A 869 -9.82 6.90 -47.03
C ALA A 869 -8.42 6.28 -46.79
N PRO A 870 -8.27 5.33 -45.84
CA PRO A 870 -6.98 4.79 -45.46
C PRO A 870 -6.23 4.21 -46.68
N PRO A 871 -4.95 4.55 -46.88
CA PRO A 871 -4.17 3.98 -47.97
C PRO A 871 -4.01 2.46 -47.82
N GLY A 872 -4.59 1.71 -48.76
CA GLY A 872 -4.28 0.31 -48.98
C GLY A 872 -5.30 -0.71 -48.46
N LYS A 873 -5.89 -1.45 -49.41
CA LYS A 873 -5.87 -2.93 -49.31
C LYS A 873 -4.40 -3.38 -49.11
N PRO A 874 -4.13 -4.52 -48.46
CA PRO A 874 -2.75 -4.94 -48.25
C PRO A 874 -1.99 -5.02 -49.57
N ALA A 875 -0.75 -4.52 -49.59
CA ALA A 875 0.21 -4.94 -50.60
C ALA A 875 0.33 -6.48 -50.54
N PRO A 876 0.50 -7.17 -51.69
CA PRO A 876 0.71 -8.60 -51.68
C PRO A 876 1.96 -8.93 -50.84
N PRO A 877 2.01 -10.12 -50.20
CA PRO A 877 3.20 -10.52 -49.47
C PRO A 877 4.39 -10.50 -50.43
N ALA A 878 5.49 -9.87 -50.01
CA ALA A 878 6.78 -10.06 -50.68
C ALA A 878 7.16 -11.53 -50.49
N THR A 879 6.93 -12.34 -51.52
CA THR A 879 7.28 -13.76 -51.53
C THR A 879 8.78 -13.90 -51.33
N ALA A 880 9.18 -14.69 -50.34
CA ALA A 880 10.57 -15.08 -50.20
C ALA A 880 10.98 -15.90 -51.43
N LEU A 881 12.01 -15.44 -52.14
CA LEU A 881 12.82 -16.31 -52.99
C LEU A 881 14.15 -16.62 -52.28
N PRO A 882 14.72 -17.82 -52.44
CA PRO A 882 15.76 -18.31 -51.53
C PRO A 882 17.17 -17.86 -51.92
N LEU A 883 18.10 -18.12 -51.00
CA LEU A 883 19.55 -18.06 -51.20
C LEU A 883 20.01 -18.81 -52.46
N TRP A 884 21.02 -18.28 -53.18
CA TRP A 884 22.38 -18.87 -53.25
C TRP A 884 23.31 -18.11 -54.24
N VAL A 885 24.63 -18.31 -54.06
CA VAL A 885 25.77 -17.87 -54.92
C VAL A 885 25.88 -16.38 -55.27
N GLY A 886 26.96 -15.74 -54.82
CA GLY A 886 27.47 -14.49 -55.41
C GLY A 886 28.74 -14.73 -56.25
N LYS A 887 28.93 -13.92 -57.31
CA LYS A 887 30.20 -13.73 -58.04
C LYS A 887 30.16 -12.38 -58.78
N HIS A 888 31.33 -11.74 -58.91
CA HIS A 888 31.87 -10.96 -60.05
C HIS A 888 30.94 -10.18 -61.02
N VAL A 889 31.28 -8.97 -61.53
CA VAL A 889 32.41 -8.03 -61.28
C VAL A 889 32.21 -6.73 -62.11
N LEU A 890 32.90 -5.62 -61.77
CA LEU A 890 33.09 -4.39 -62.59
C LEU A 890 31.80 -3.55 -62.86
N ARG A 891 31.83 -2.24 -63.22
CA ARG A 891 32.88 -1.20 -63.30
C ARG A 891 32.23 0.21 -63.30
N ASP A 892 33.00 1.23 -62.89
CA ASP A 892 33.11 2.59 -63.47
C ASP A 892 31.84 3.48 -63.69
N ARG A 893 31.87 4.84 -63.64
CA ARG A 893 32.92 5.84 -63.32
C ARG A 893 32.30 7.24 -63.13
N HIS A 894 32.89 8.06 -62.24
CA HIS A 894 32.94 9.56 -62.24
C HIS A 894 31.59 10.34 -62.28
N LEU A 895 31.47 11.62 -61.86
CA LEU A 895 32.43 12.74 -61.73
C LEU A 895 32.30 13.52 -60.39
N PHE A 896 33.37 14.25 -60.05
CA PHE A 896 33.49 15.33 -59.05
C PHE A 896 33.14 16.70 -59.69
N PRO A 897 33.16 17.91 -59.03
CA PRO A 897 33.81 18.31 -57.76
C PRO A 897 32.95 19.10 -56.72
N VAL A 898 33.17 18.91 -55.41
CA VAL A 898 33.94 19.73 -54.42
C VAL A 898 33.31 21.05 -53.95
N ALA A 899 32.87 21.08 -52.68
CA ALA A 899 33.13 22.10 -51.63
C ALA A 899 32.09 21.99 -50.49
N GLY A 900 32.41 21.96 -49.19
CA GLY A 900 33.70 21.72 -48.53
C GLY A 900 33.74 22.27 -47.10
N LEU A 901 33.89 21.40 -46.08
CA LEU A 901 34.43 21.71 -44.74
C LEU A 901 34.71 20.41 -43.93
N ARG A 902 35.54 20.51 -42.89
CA ARG A 902 36.20 19.39 -42.15
C ARG A 902 35.22 18.68 -41.18
N GLN A 903 35.23 17.34 -41.03
CA GLN A 903 36.07 16.53 -40.10
C GLN A 903 36.14 17.12 -38.67
N ILE A 904 35.97 16.39 -37.56
CA ILE A 904 36.42 15.03 -37.15
C ILE A 904 35.29 14.45 -36.24
N SER A 905 34.58 13.34 -36.48
CA SER A 905 34.90 11.89 -36.60
C SER A 905 35.34 11.17 -35.30
N TRP A 906 34.65 10.06 -34.97
CA TRP A 906 35.08 8.81 -34.29
C TRP A 906 34.13 8.28 -33.19
N LEU A 907 33.17 7.45 -33.64
CA LEU A 907 32.75 6.18 -32.99
C LEU A 907 33.87 5.11 -33.23
N PRO A 908 33.85 3.87 -32.68
CA PRO A 908 32.74 3.13 -32.06
C PRO A 908 33.06 2.40 -30.74
N ALA A 909 32.11 1.58 -30.30
CA ALA A 909 32.33 0.47 -29.35
C ALA A 909 32.99 -0.74 -30.07
N PRO A 910 33.39 -1.82 -29.36
CA PRO A 910 32.43 -2.86 -28.96
C PRO A 910 31.92 -2.77 -27.52
#